data_AF-A0A2W6X2G5-F1
#
_entry.id   AF-A0A2W6X2G5-F1
#
_cell.length_a   1.000
_cell.length_b   1.000
_cell.length_c   1.000
_cell.angle_alpha   90.00
_cell.angle_beta   90.00
_cell.angle_gamma   90.00
#
_symmetry.space_group_name_H-M   'P 1'
#
loop_
_entity.id
_entity.type
_entity.pdbx_description
1 polymer ?
#
loop_
_entity_poly.entity_id
_entity_poly.type
_entity_poly.pdbx_seq_one_letter_code
_entity_poly.pdbx_strand_id
1 'polypeptide(L)'
;MTDSPVLPGLEASGWAGDYLARASGGDLFAGAPAEMAPRWRAMLDRLSEQGQGDPATLAGNVERQAQDLGLAFRLTGDEQERPWPLSPIPMLIGAGEWTRIEQGLMQRAELLERVISDIYSTQSLVREGKLPAAVVTGSPHYWRVMTGAAPPRGHYLHFYAADLGRGPDGEWRVLADRVRTPVGVGYALENRLALSRATGDLLGAMNTRRLAPFFADLRRGLAVDCQRADPRIGLLTPGRFNQSYAEQAHLARYLGLMLVEGDDLIVSDGRLFVRTIEGLKRIDGLWRWMDSRFLDPLAFDGESRIGVPDLYDACARGGLMVSNWPGAGVIEARAFAAFLPQLAKALLSTELLLPNIATWWCGQERERGHVTGHLDELLVASAFDRDAAGLGSARSVQGSTLDADQRMTLLEAMARRPMDYVGQEVVKLSTTPAIVGGRLTPLPFTLRVFVARDGLGQWRIMPGAFARLAAHGDIRAALMGEGDMSADMCVIDSQPVPPDTLLGDGGAPAIRRIGGLLPTKAADNLYWLGRYIERTEMTLRVIRAVIGESIEVDMGPSSDSPTMARLAGQLALWGATGNAAQPVGALCAQALGDARQPGSVRALMGVVANIGEGLRDRLATDFWRLVRLPLPAFDGAVTETLLDAASRMIERISALSGLAAENMARTEGWRFHDMGRRIERAITGCRLTLLLGSDWASADDLTVLLDLHDSQISYRNRYLTGPSLPPVRDLVALEPQNPRSIAYQAQRIAEHVAALPTLRGDGMPEEPQRLAGALAATLAPLTGDMLTMAALTDIESRLLALSDAIGQRYFLQVRKTEKVEGAELLS
;
A
#
# COMPACT_ATOMS: atom_id res chain seq x y z
N MET A 1 2.91 -5.56 -76.80
CA MET A 1 2.83 -4.33 -75.96
C MET A 1 1.40 -4.13 -75.54
N THR A 2 1.20 -3.47 -74.39
CA THR A 2 -0.02 -3.24 -73.59
C THR A 2 -0.28 -4.34 -72.55
N ASP A 3 0.61 -4.46 -71.55
CA ASP A 3 0.68 -3.70 -70.28
C ASP A 3 -0.44 -4.03 -69.28
N SER A 4 -0.08 -4.90 -68.34
CA SER A 4 -0.71 -5.03 -67.03
C SER A 4 -0.35 -3.82 -66.16
N PRO A 5 -1.32 -3.21 -65.46
CA PRO A 5 -1.00 -2.51 -64.23
C PRO A 5 -0.98 -3.54 -63.10
N VAL A 6 0.22 -4.01 -62.79
CA VAL A 6 0.54 -4.51 -61.46
C VAL A 6 0.27 -3.34 -60.51
N LEU A 7 -0.81 -3.44 -59.72
CA LEU A 7 -1.02 -2.56 -58.59
C LEU A 7 0.17 -2.74 -57.64
N PRO A 8 0.92 -1.68 -57.30
CA PRO A 8 2.04 -1.79 -56.39
C PRO A 8 1.52 -2.24 -55.03
N GLY A 9 2.17 -3.27 -54.48
CA GLY A 9 1.93 -3.70 -53.12
C GLY A 9 2.12 -2.51 -52.17
N LEU A 10 1.04 -2.13 -51.49
CA LEU A 10 1.14 -1.45 -50.22
C LEU A 10 1.83 -2.42 -49.27
N GLU A 11 3.12 -2.21 -49.02
CA GLU A 11 3.84 -2.86 -47.94
C GLU A 11 3.06 -2.65 -46.64
N ALA A 12 2.47 -3.72 -46.12
CA ALA A 12 1.84 -3.75 -44.82
C ALA A 12 2.95 -3.78 -43.74
N SER A 13 3.58 -2.64 -43.45
CA SER A 13 4.60 -2.51 -42.40
C SER A 13 4.13 -1.59 -41.26
N GLY A 14 2.99 -1.94 -40.66
CA GLY A 14 2.51 -1.37 -39.40
C GLY A 14 2.62 -2.39 -38.26
N TRP A 15 2.60 -1.94 -37.00
CA TRP A 15 2.76 -2.81 -35.81
C TRP A 15 1.87 -4.07 -35.84
N ALA A 16 0.64 -3.94 -36.34
CA ALA A 16 -0.30 -5.05 -36.48
C ALA A 16 0.16 -6.12 -37.47
N GLY A 17 0.72 -5.72 -38.62
CA GLY A 17 1.23 -6.66 -39.63
C GLY A 17 2.44 -7.43 -39.14
N ASP A 18 3.41 -6.72 -38.55
CA ASP A 18 4.62 -7.30 -37.98
C ASP A 18 4.33 -8.30 -36.86
N TYR A 19 3.33 -7.99 -36.01
CA TYR A 19 2.90 -8.88 -34.96
C TYR A 19 2.23 -10.15 -35.50
N LEU A 20 1.27 -9.99 -36.43
CA LEU A 20 0.51 -11.11 -37.01
C LEU A 20 1.41 -12.10 -37.76
N ALA A 21 2.54 -11.64 -38.31
CA ALA A 21 3.53 -12.52 -38.95
C ALA A 21 4.22 -13.50 -37.97
N ARG A 22 4.15 -13.25 -36.66
CA ARG A 22 4.81 -14.06 -35.61
C ARG A 22 3.83 -14.77 -34.68
N ALA A 23 2.60 -14.27 -34.58
CA ALA A 23 1.60 -14.82 -33.68
C ALA A 23 1.06 -16.19 -34.17
N SER A 24 0.81 -17.09 -33.24
CA SER A 24 0.19 -18.38 -33.54
C SER A 24 -1.33 -18.26 -33.68
N GLY A 25 -1.98 -19.26 -34.28
CA GLY A 25 -3.45 -19.27 -34.43
C GLY A 25 -4.24 -19.24 -33.11
N GLY A 26 -3.62 -19.61 -31.98
CA GLY A 26 -4.24 -19.56 -30.65
C GLY A 26 -4.09 -18.22 -29.92
N ASP A 27 -3.54 -17.20 -30.58
CA ASP A 27 -3.36 -15.85 -30.06
C ASP A 27 -4.66 -15.05 -30.03
N LEU A 28 -4.81 -14.14 -29.04
CA LEU A 28 -6.02 -13.33 -28.84
C LEU A 28 -6.28 -12.34 -29.98
N PHE A 29 -5.24 -11.82 -30.64
CA PHE A 29 -5.36 -10.96 -31.82
C PHE A 29 -5.36 -11.77 -33.11
N ALA A 30 -4.41 -12.69 -33.30
CA ALA A 30 -4.34 -13.45 -34.56
C ALA A 30 -5.56 -14.38 -34.77
N GLY A 31 -6.11 -14.92 -33.68
CA GLY A 31 -7.35 -15.70 -33.65
C GLY A 31 -8.59 -14.87 -33.34
N ALA A 32 -8.52 -13.53 -33.40
CA ALA A 32 -9.65 -12.67 -33.06
C ALA A 32 -10.85 -12.91 -34.01
N PRO A 33 -12.08 -12.95 -33.48
CA PRO A 33 -13.30 -12.95 -34.30
C PRO A 33 -13.35 -11.77 -35.28
N ALA A 34 -14.10 -11.92 -36.37
CA ALA A 34 -14.22 -10.90 -37.42
C ALA A 34 -14.67 -9.52 -36.90
N GLU A 35 -15.42 -9.47 -35.81
CA GLU A 35 -15.85 -8.24 -35.14
C GLU A 35 -14.74 -7.56 -34.32
N MET A 36 -13.78 -8.32 -33.79
CA MET A 36 -12.69 -7.81 -32.94
C MET A 36 -11.41 -7.53 -33.70
N ALA A 37 -11.12 -8.26 -34.80
CA ALA A 37 -9.90 -8.06 -35.58
C ALA A 37 -9.71 -6.61 -36.10
N PRO A 38 -10.75 -5.90 -36.60
CA PRO A 38 -10.62 -4.48 -36.96
C PRO A 38 -10.34 -3.58 -35.75
N ARG A 39 -10.88 -3.91 -34.57
CA ARG A 39 -10.69 -3.12 -33.34
C ARG A 39 -9.25 -3.23 -32.82
N TRP A 40 -8.68 -4.44 -32.86
CA TRP A 40 -7.27 -4.65 -32.56
C TRP A 40 -6.34 -3.85 -33.48
N ARG A 41 -6.60 -3.84 -34.79
CA ARG A 41 -5.83 -3.02 -35.75
C ARG A 41 -5.96 -1.54 -35.43
N ALA A 42 -7.18 -1.03 -35.29
CA ALA A 42 -7.43 0.38 -34.97
C ALA A 42 -6.76 0.82 -33.66
N MET A 43 -6.71 -0.05 -32.65
CA MET A 43 -5.99 0.20 -31.40
C MET A 43 -4.48 0.31 -31.64
N LEU A 44 -3.88 -0.67 -32.32
CA LEU A 44 -2.44 -0.69 -32.58
C LEU A 44 -2.00 0.49 -33.47
N ASP A 45 -2.81 0.88 -34.44
CA ASP A 45 -2.53 2.03 -35.30
C ASP A 45 -2.48 3.33 -34.48
N ARG A 46 -3.48 3.56 -33.61
CA ARG A 46 -3.51 4.73 -32.70
C ARG A 46 -2.36 4.74 -31.71
N LEU A 47 -2.04 3.58 -31.13
CA LEU A 47 -0.91 3.45 -30.20
C LEU A 47 0.43 3.69 -30.91
N SER A 48 0.56 3.23 -32.15
CA SER A 48 1.72 3.50 -33.01
C SER A 48 1.85 5.00 -33.29
N GLU A 49 0.77 5.70 -33.62
CA GLU A 49 0.77 7.16 -33.80
C GLU A 49 1.23 7.89 -32.52
N GLN A 50 0.69 7.50 -31.35
CA GLN A 50 1.09 8.06 -30.06
C GLN A 50 2.56 7.77 -29.70
N GLY A 51 3.04 6.59 -30.06
CA GLY A 51 4.44 6.18 -29.91
C GLY A 51 5.37 6.73 -30.98
N GLN A 52 4.89 7.56 -31.91
CA GLN A 52 5.66 8.07 -33.06
C GLN A 52 6.29 6.94 -33.91
N GLY A 53 5.62 5.79 -33.98
CA GLY A 53 6.08 4.57 -34.64
C GLY A 53 7.03 3.71 -33.82
N ASP A 54 7.53 4.18 -32.66
CA ASP A 54 8.45 3.47 -31.78
C ASP A 54 7.76 2.90 -30.53
N PRO A 55 7.67 1.57 -30.37
CA PRO A 55 7.13 0.92 -29.18
C PRO A 55 7.80 1.33 -27.87
N ALA A 56 9.10 1.64 -27.88
CA ALA A 56 9.83 2.01 -26.67
C ALA A 56 9.40 3.39 -26.14
N THR A 57 9.12 4.34 -27.04
CA THR A 57 8.58 5.66 -26.70
C THR A 57 7.23 5.56 -25.99
N LEU A 58 6.32 4.72 -26.49
CA LEU A 58 5.04 4.45 -25.83
C LEU A 58 5.21 3.79 -24.46
N ALA A 59 6.08 2.78 -24.37
CA ALA A 59 6.36 2.09 -23.11
C ALA A 59 6.89 3.06 -22.03
N GLY A 60 7.83 3.93 -22.38
CA GLY A 60 8.35 4.95 -21.45
C GLY A 60 7.31 5.99 -21.01
N ASN A 61 6.34 6.33 -21.87
CA ASN A 61 5.23 7.21 -21.49
C ASN A 61 4.31 6.54 -20.47
N VAL A 62 3.93 5.28 -20.69
CA VAL A 62 3.06 4.52 -19.80
C VAL A 62 3.74 4.24 -18.46
N GLU A 63 5.03 3.90 -18.48
CA GLU A 63 5.84 3.70 -17.27
C GLU A 63 5.87 4.95 -16.40
N ARG A 64 6.09 6.14 -17.00
CA ARG A 64 6.02 7.41 -16.26
C ARG A 64 4.65 7.64 -15.62
N GLN A 65 3.56 7.39 -16.33
CA GLN A 65 2.21 7.55 -15.77
C GLN A 65 1.91 6.57 -14.63
N ALA A 66 2.40 5.33 -14.72
CA ALA A 66 2.31 4.35 -13.65
C ALA A 66 3.11 4.80 -12.40
N GLN A 67 4.33 5.31 -12.60
CA GLN A 67 5.15 5.86 -11.51
C GLN A 67 4.51 7.09 -10.86
N ASP A 68 3.94 8.00 -11.66
CA ASP A 68 3.24 9.21 -11.18
C ASP A 68 1.96 8.87 -10.40
N LEU A 69 1.31 7.75 -10.69
CA LEU A 69 0.19 7.24 -9.89
C LEU A 69 0.63 6.52 -8.61
N GLY A 70 1.94 6.27 -8.46
CA GLY A 70 2.53 5.58 -7.31
C GLY A 70 2.41 4.06 -7.35
N LEU A 71 2.16 3.47 -8.53
CA LEU A 71 2.04 2.02 -8.69
C LEU A 71 3.39 1.35 -8.39
N ALA A 72 3.34 0.36 -7.51
CA ALA A 72 4.52 -0.38 -7.09
C ALA A 72 4.16 -1.79 -6.60
N PHE A 73 5.15 -2.66 -6.56
CA PHE A 73 5.03 -4.00 -5.99
C PHE A 73 6.34 -4.45 -5.33
N ARG A 74 6.29 -5.56 -4.59
CA ARG A 74 7.46 -6.19 -3.98
C ARG A 74 7.52 -7.67 -4.40
N LEU A 75 8.71 -8.15 -4.74
CA LEU A 75 8.96 -9.59 -4.82
C LEU A 75 9.22 -10.17 -3.43
N THR A 76 9.11 -11.50 -3.30
CA THR A 76 9.40 -12.18 -2.04
C THR A 76 10.88 -12.00 -1.68
N GLY A 77 11.14 -11.40 -0.52
CA GLY A 77 12.49 -11.09 -0.05
C GLY A 77 13.01 -9.70 -0.41
N ASP A 78 12.27 -8.91 -1.19
CA ASP A 78 12.64 -7.52 -1.47
C ASP A 78 12.46 -6.63 -0.23
N GLU A 79 13.49 -5.84 0.10
CA GLU A 79 13.36 -4.77 1.11
C GLU A 79 12.68 -3.52 0.55
N GLN A 80 12.84 -3.26 -0.76
CA GLN A 80 12.37 -2.06 -1.46
C GLN A 80 11.31 -2.40 -2.51
N GLU A 81 10.46 -1.42 -2.80
CA GLU A 81 9.46 -1.51 -3.87
C GLU A 81 10.07 -1.37 -5.26
N ARG A 82 9.49 -2.06 -6.23
CA ARG A 82 9.82 -1.99 -7.65
C ARG A 82 8.74 -1.22 -8.43
N PRO A 83 9.11 -0.52 -9.52
CA PRO A 83 8.15 0.06 -10.45
C PRO A 83 7.21 -1.01 -11.02
N TRP A 84 5.93 -0.70 -11.11
CA TRP A 84 4.95 -1.65 -11.63
C TRP A 84 5.13 -1.90 -13.15
N PRO A 85 5.27 -3.15 -13.61
CA PRO A 85 5.60 -3.48 -15.00
C PRO A 85 4.33 -3.48 -15.88
N LEU A 86 3.77 -2.30 -16.12
CA LEU A 86 2.57 -2.12 -16.95
C LEU A 86 2.89 -2.25 -18.45
N SER A 87 2.23 -3.18 -19.12
CA SER A 87 2.21 -3.28 -20.57
C SER A 87 1.48 -2.07 -21.16
N PRO A 88 2.09 -1.37 -22.14
CA PRO A 88 1.44 -0.29 -22.87
C PRO A 88 0.33 -0.78 -23.83
N ILE A 89 0.31 -2.09 -24.15
CA ILE A 89 -0.71 -2.67 -25.02
C ILE A 89 -1.81 -3.30 -24.14
N PRO A 90 -3.04 -2.76 -24.14
CA PRO A 90 -4.15 -3.37 -23.44
C PRO A 90 -4.63 -4.64 -24.16
N MET A 91 -5.23 -5.54 -23.38
CA MET A 91 -5.89 -6.73 -23.90
C MET A 91 -7.35 -6.43 -24.24
N LEU A 92 -7.82 -6.83 -25.42
CA LEU A 92 -9.20 -6.63 -25.83
C LEU A 92 -10.00 -7.94 -25.81
N ILE A 93 -11.15 -7.92 -25.13
CA ILE A 93 -12.13 -9.02 -25.15
C ILE A 93 -13.48 -8.45 -25.59
N GLY A 94 -14.15 -9.12 -26.53
CA GLY A 94 -15.47 -8.69 -27.01
C GLY A 94 -16.56 -8.91 -25.97
N ALA A 95 -17.55 -8.02 -25.92
CA ALA A 95 -18.68 -8.10 -24.98
C ALA A 95 -19.44 -9.45 -25.01
N GLY A 96 -19.56 -10.08 -26.19
CA GLY A 96 -20.24 -11.38 -26.33
C GLY A 96 -19.48 -12.54 -25.69
N GLU A 97 -18.15 -12.58 -25.83
CA GLU A 97 -17.29 -13.54 -25.14
C GLU A 97 -17.30 -13.28 -23.62
N TRP A 98 -17.22 -12.00 -23.24
CA TRP A 98 -17.25 -11.58 -21.84
C TRP A 98 -18.56 -11.95 -21.13
N THR A 99 -19.71 -11.79 -21.77
CA THR A 99 -21.03 -12.13 -21.17
C THR A 99 -21.11 -13.60 -20.74
N ARG A 100 -20.46 -14.51 -21.46
CA ARG A 100 -20.41 -15.94 -21.08
C ARG A 100 -19.55 -16.16 -19.83
N ILE A 101 -18.42 -15.45 -19.75
CA ILE A 101 -17.56 -15.44 -18.55
C ILE A 101 -18.36 -14.88 -17.36
N GLU A 102 -19.12 -13.80 -17.55
CA GLU A 102 -19.94 -13.19 -16.51
C GLU A 102 -20.96 -14.21 -15.94
N GLN A 103 -21.74 -14.86 -16.81
CA GLN A 103 -22.73 -15.86 -16.41
C GLN A 103 -22.10 -17.05 -15.68
N GLY A 104 -20.98 -17.57 -16.19
CA GLY A 104 -20.29 -18.69 -15.58
C GLY A 104 -19.70 -18.37 -14.21
N LEU A 105 -19.11 -17.19 -14.04
CA LEU A 105 -18.56 -16.76 -12.75
C LEU A 105 -19.65 -16.42 -11.73
N MET A 106 -20.79 -15.86 -12.16
CA MET A 106 -21.95 -15.66 -11.28
C MET A 106 -22.50 -17.00 -10.77
N GLN A 107 -22.67 -18.00 -11.64
CA GLN A 107 -23.09 -19.35 -11.25
C GLN A 107 -22.09 -19.97 -10.27
N ARG A 108 -20.78 -19.83 -10.55
CA ARG A 108 -19.72 -20.38 -9.72
C ARG A 108 -19.65 -19.71 -8.35
N ALA A 109 -19.80 -18.39 -8.26
CA ALA A 109 -19.85 -17.68 -6.98
C ALA A 109 -21.03 -18.15 -6.11
N GLU A 110 -22.21 -18.34 -6.71
CA GLU A 110 -23.38 -18.90 -6.02
C GLU A 110 -23.16 -20.35 -5.57
N LEU A 111 -22.50 -21.18 -6.38
CA LEU A 111 -22.11 -22.54 -5.99
C LEU A 111 -21.21 -22.51 -4.76
N LEU A 112 -20.16 -21.69 -4.80
CA LEU A 112 -19.18 -21.58 -3.71
C LEU A 112 -19.81 -21.03 -2.42
N GLU A 113 -20.72 -20.07 -2.50
CA GLU A 113 -21.51 -19.57 -1.37
C GLU A 113 -22.30 -20.71 -0.69
N ARG A 114 -22.97 -21.55 -1.47
CA ARG A 114 -23.74 -22.68 -0.92
C ARG A 114 -22.84 -23.73 -0.28
N VAL A 115 -21.69 -24.02 -0.90
CA VAL A 115 -20.71 -24.96 -0.37
C VAL A 115 -20.13 -24.48 0.96
N ILE A 116 -19.69 -23.21 1.05
CA ILE A 116 -19.10 -22.69 2.28
C ILE A 116 -20.14 -22.57 3.40
N SER A 117 -21.37 -22.17 3.05
CA SER A 117 -22.49 -22.13 3.99
C SER A 117 -22.78 -23.52 4.55
N ASP A 118 -22.81 -24.57 3.73
CA ASP A 118 -23.01 -25.94 4.20
C ASP A 118 -21.89 -26.42 5.13
N ILE A 119 -20.62 -26.15 4.78
CA ILE A 119 -19.44 -26.57 5.57
C ILE A 119 -19.49 -26.06 7.01
N TYR A 120 -19.92 -24.81 7.22
CA TYR A 120 -19.98 -24.20 8.55
C TYR A 120 -21.36 -24.28 9.21
N SER A 121 -22.37 -24.80 8.53
CA SER A 121 -23.72 -25.02 9.09
C SER A 121 -24.07 -26.51 9.19
N THR A 122 -24.86 -27.04 8.24
CA THR A 122 -25.47 -28.36 8.36
C THR A 122 -24.53 -29.51 8.00
N GLN A 123 -23.47 -29.26 7.22
CA GLN A 123 -22.53 -30.25 6.72
C GLN A 123 -23.22 -31.39 5.95
N SER A 124 -24.33 -31.08 5.26
CA SER A 124 -25.10 -32.02 4.46
C SER A 124 -24.29 -32.64 3.33
N LEU A 125 -23.40 -31.89 2.68
CA LEU A 125 -22.56 -32.39 1.59
C LEU A 125 -21.68 -33.55 2.03
N VAL A 126 -21.15 -33.50 3.25
CA VAL A 126 -20.34 -34.57 3.83
C VAL A 126 -21.22 -35.73 4.31
N ARG A 127 -22.32 -35.44 5.02
CA ARG A 127 -23.23 -36.49 5.55
C ARG A 127 -23.88 -37.31 4.44
N GLU A 128 -24.19 -36.70 3.31
CA GLU A 128 -24.81 -37.35 2.15
C GLU A 128 -23.77 -37.98 1.19
N GLY A 129 -22.48 -37.91 1.51
CA GLY A 129 -21.41 -38.49 0.69
C GLY A 129 -21.14 -37.77 -0.63
N LYS A 130 -21.65 -36.55 -0.81
CA LYS A 130 -21.38 -35.69 -1.99
C LYS A 130 -19.99 -35.08 -1.96
N LEU A 131 -19.42 -34.88 -0.77
CA LEU A 131 -18.07 -34.37 -0.55
C LEU A 131 -17.36 -35.22 0.51
N PRO A 132 -16.17 -35.78 0.24
CA PRO A 132 -15.42 -36.50 1.25
C PRO A 132 -15.00 -35.57 2.40
N ALA A 133 -15.16 -36.02 3.64
CA ALA A 133 -14.80 -35.23 4.83
C ALA A 133 -13.34 -34.72 4.79
N ALA A 134 -12.43 -35.53 4.27
CA ALA A 134 -11.01 -35.20 4.15
C ALA A 134 -10.72 -33.99 3.22
N VAL A 135 -11.62 -33.66 2.27
CA VAL A 135 -11.46 -32.46 1.42
C VAL A 135 -11.68 -31.19 2.24
N VAL A 136 -12.52 -31.26 3.28
CA VAL A 136 -12.77 -30.14 4.20
C VAL A 136 -11.71 -30.15 5.31
N THR A 137 -11.63 -31.23 6.08
CA THR A 137 -10.78 -31.31 7.28
C THR A 137 -9.29 -31.38 6.96
N GLY A 138 -8.93 -31.77 5.73
CA GLY A 138 -7.57 -31.73 5.24
C GLY A 138 -7.05 -30.32 5.00
N SER A 139 -7.91 -29.32 4.79
CA SER A 139 -7.49 -27.95 4.51
C SER A 139 -7.01 -27.23 5.78
N PRO A 140 -5.84 -26.55 5.77
CA PRO A 140 -5.41 -25.70 6.89
C PRO A 140 -6.31 -24.46 7.08
N HIS A 141 -7.18 -24.17 6.12
CA HIS A 141 -8.11 -23.04 6.18
C HIS A 141 -9.51 -23.44 6.66
N TYR A 142 -9.71 -24.71 7.05
CA TYR A 142 -10.91 -25.14 7.76
C TYR A 142 -10.79 -24.81 9.24
N TRP A 143 -11.54 -23.80 9.70
CA TRP A 143 -11.50 -23.35 11.07
C TRP A 143 -12.71 -23.87 11.83
N ARG A 144 -12.54 -24.96 12.58
CA ARG A 144 -13.63 -25.60 13.34
C ARG A 144 -14.35 -24.62 14.26
N VAL A 145 -13.64 -23.65 14.85
CA VAL A 145 -14.19 -22.59 15.71
C VAL A 145 -15.28 -21.75 15.02
N MET A 146 -15.30 -21.70 13.68
CA MET A 146 -16.30 -21.00 12.88
C MET A 146 -17.58 -21.82 12.64
N THR A 147 -17.61 -23.10 13.01
CA THR A 147 -18.79 -23.96 12.81
C THR A 147 -19.93 -23.49 13.72
N GLY A 148 -21.09 -23.20 13.13
CA GLY A 148 -22.25 -22.63 13.83
C GLY A 148 -22.24 -21.10 13.96
N ALA A 149 -21.13 -20.43 13.65
CA ALA A 149 -21.05 -18.97 13.63
C ALA A 149 -21.44 -18.44 12.24
N ALA A 150 -22.68 -17.94 12.12
CA ALA A 150 -23.19 -17.41 10.86
C ALA A 150 -22.82 -15.92 10.67
N PRO A 151 -22.46 -15.50 9.45
CA PRO A 151 -22.26 -14.10 9.13
C PRO A 151 -23.56 -13.29 9.25
N PRO A 152 -23.47 -11.97 9.47
CA PRO A 152 -24.63 -11.09 9.34
C PRO A 152 -25.33 -11.31 8.01
N ARG A 153 -26.66 -11.47 8.04
CA ARG A 153 -27.51 -11.73 6.85
C ARG A 153 -27.20 -13.01 6.05
N GLY A 154 -26.31 -13.87 6.55
CA GLY A 154 -26.04 -15.19 5.95
C GLY A 154 -25.13 -15.17 4.72
N HIS A 155 -24.45 -14.06 4.42
CA HIS A 155 -23.51 -13.96 3.31
C HIS A 155 -22.08 -14.30 3.76
N TYR A 156 -21.57 -15.46 3.35
CA TYR A 156 -20.20 -15.89 3.66
C TYR A 156 -19.16 -15.27 2.74
N LEU A 157 -19.55 -15.02 1.47
CA LEU A 157 -18.70 -14.39 0.47
C LEU A 157 -19.33 -13.06 0.02
N HIS A 158 -18.53 -12.00 0.03
CA HIS A 158 -18.88 -10.71 -0.60
C HIS A 158 -17.98 -10.42 -1.79
N PHE A 159 -16.75 -10.96 -1.78
CA PHE A 159 -15.74 -10.70 -2.78
C PHE A 159 -15.00 -11.99 -3.17
N TYR A 160 -14.98 -12.32 -4.45
CA TYR A 160 -14.40 -13.54 -4.99
C TYR A 160 -13.60 -13.19 -6.24
N ALA A 161 -12.56 -13.96 -6.54
CA ALA A 161 -11.90 -13.89 -7.82
C ALA A 161 -11.62 -15.27 -8.40
N ALA A 162 -11.61 -15.35 -9.73
CA ALA A 162 -11.28 -16.57 -10.47
C ALA A 162 -10.05 -16.31 -11.35
N ASP A 163 -9.03 -17.16 -11.23
CA ASP A 163 -7.91 -17.20 -12.16
C ASP A 163 -8.37 -17.98 -13.40
N LEU A 164 -8.38 -17.34 -14.56
CA LEU A 164 -8.81 -17.90 -15.84
C LEU A 164 -7.62 -18.06 -16.78
N GLY A 165 -7.65 -19.17 -17.51
CA GLY A 165 -6.81 -19.43 -18.67
C GLY A 165 -7.67 -19.58 -19.91
N ARG A 166 -7.18 -19.09 -21.05
CA ARG A 166 -7.78 -19.33 -22.36
C ARG A 166 -6.91 -20.34 -23.11
N GLY A 167 -7.52 -21.40 -23.61
CA GLY A 167 -6.84 -22.39 -24.45
C GLY A 167 -6.58 -21.86 -25.87
N PRO A 168 -5.66 -22.46 -26.63
CA PRO A 168 -5.40 -22.11 -28.04
C PRO A 168 -6.63 -22.31 -28.96
N ASP A 169 -7.59 -23.11 -28.53
CA ASP A 169 -8.90 -23.33 -29.16
C ASP A 169 -9.91 -22.20 -28.87
N GLY A 170 -9.58 -21.30 -27.94
CA GLY A 170 -10.41 -20.19 -27.50
C GLY A 170 -11.32 -20.50 -26.32
N GLU A 171 -11.27 -21.72 -25.78
CA GLU A 171 -12.07 -22.13 -24.63
C GLU A 171 -11.51 -21.52 -23.32
N TRP A 172 -12.40 -20.98 -22.48
CA TRP A 172 -12.02 -20.44 -21.18
C TRP A 172 -12.19 -21.49 -20.08
N ARG A 173 -11.20 -21.60 -19.21
CA ARG A 173 -11.23 -22.51 -18.05
C ARG A 173 -10.80 -21.82 -16.78
N VAL A 174 -11.45 -22.17 -15.67
CA VAL A 174 -11.03 -21.75 -14.33
C VAL A 174 -9.82 -22.57 -13.90
N LEU A 175 -8.73 -21.88 -13.59
CA LEU A 175 -7.48 -22.44 -13.08
C LEU A 175 -7.49 -22.53 -11.56
N ALA A 176 -8.01 -21.50 -10.88
CA ALA A 176 -8.10 -21.45 -9.42
C ALA A 176 -9.18 -20.47 -8.94
N ASP A 177 -9.75 -20.76 -7.77
CA ASP A 177 -10.68 -19.90 -7.05
C ASP A 177 -9.95 -19.16 -5.92
N ARG A 178 -10.27 -17.88 -5.72
CA ARG A 178 -9.63 -17.00 -4.72
C ARG A 178 -10.70 -16.28 -3.88
N VAL A 179 -10.79 -16.63 -2.60
CA VAL A 179 -11.71 -16.07 -1.59
C VAL A 179 -11.02 -15.60 -0.30
N ARG A 180 -9.70 -15.81 -0.17
CA ARG A 180 -8.89 -15.40 1.00
C ARG A 180 -8.49 -13.93 0.88
N THR A 181 -7.59 -13.65 -0.06
CA THR A 181 -7.00 -12.34 -0.36
C THR A 181 -6.76 -12.24 -1.87
N PRO A 182 -7.80 -11.97 -2.68
CA PRO A 182 -7.70 -11.86 -4.12
C PRO A 182 -6.98 -10.56 -4.55
N VAL A 183 -5.65 -10.58 -4.47
CA VAL A 183 -4.74 -9.53 -4.95
C VAL A 183 -4.94 -9.31 -6.45
N GLY A 184 -4.93 -8.05 -6.90
CA GLY A 184 -4.99 -7.66 -8.31
C GLY A 184 -6.13 -6.71 -8.67
N VAL A 185 -7.17 -6.58 -7.86
CA VAL A 185 -8.34 -5.73 -8.18
C VAL A 185 -7.97 -4.24 -8.21
N GLY A 186 -7.14 -3.79 -7.28
CA GLY A 186 -6.60 -2.44 -7.28
C GLY A 186 -5.60 -2.24 -8.41
N TYR A 187 -4.77 -3.23 -8.71
CA TYR A 187 -3.86 -3.17 -9.87
C TYR A 187 -4.61 -3.09 -11.20
N ALA A 188 -5.74 -3.80 -11.36
CA ALA A 188 -6.58 -3.69 -12.55
C ALA A 188 -7.17 -2.29 -12.72
N LEU A 189 -7.62 -1.66 -11.62
CA LEU A 189 -8.07 -0.27 -11.61
C LEU A 189 -6.93 0.70 -11.93
N GLU A 190 -5.77 0.52 -11.31
CA GLU A 190 -4.60 1.37 -11.50
C GLU A 190 -4.05 1.28 -12.93
N ASN A 191 -3.99 0.08 -13.53
CA ASN A 191 -3.64 -0.14 -14.93
C ASN A 191 -4.57 0.67 -15.85
N ARG A 192 -5.89 0.60 -15.63
CA ARG A 192 -6.89 1.35 -16.38
C ARG A 192 -6.67 2.86 -16.28
N LEU A 193 -6.38 3.36 -15.08
CA LEU A 193 -6.13 4.79 -14.85
C LEU A 193 -4.82 5.26 -15.49
N ALA A 194 -3.74 4.50 -15.35
CA ALA A 194 -2.44 4.80 -15.94
C ALA A 194 -2.51 4.83 -17.47
N LEU A 195 -3.16 3.82 -18.06
CA LEU A 195 -3.33 3.75 -19.51
C LEU A 195 -4.23 4.89 -20.03
N SER A 196 -5.32 5.22 -19.33
CA SER A 196 -6.19 6.36 -19.70
C SER A 196 -5.44 7.70 -19.68
N ARG A 197 -4.54 7.91 -18.71
CA ARG A 197 -3.69 9.12 -18.67
C ARG A 197 -2.65 9.14 -19.78
N ALA A 198 -2.06 7.99 -20.11
CA ALA A 198 -1.04 7.88 -21.13
C ALA A 198 -1.60 8.00 -22.56
N THR A 199 -2.83 7.51 -22.79
CA THR A 199 -3.39 7.34 -24.14
C THR A 199 -4.60 8.25 -24.43
N GLY A 200 -5.05 9.06 -23.46
CA GLY A 200 -6.18 9.97 -23.62
C GLY A 200 -7.51 9.23 -23.84
N ASP A 201 -8.27 9.63 -24.87
CA ASP A 201 -9.60 9.07 -25.16
C ASP A 201 -9.57 7.73 -25.93
N LEU A 202 -8.42 7.03 -25.96
CA LEU A 202 -8.31 5.75 -26.66
C LEU A 202 -9.38 4.75 -26.21
N LEU A 203 -9.54 4.58 -24.90
CA LEU A 203 -10.47 3.59 -24.34
C LEU A 203 -11.94 3.97 -24.57
N GLY A 204 -12.26 5.27 -24.54
CA GLY A 204 -13.58 5.79 -24.86
C GLY A 204 -13.94 5.53 -26.32
N ALA A 205 -13.03 5.88 -27.24
CA ALA A 205 -13.18 5.62 -28.66
C ALA A 205 -13.28 4.13 -29.03
N MET A 206 -12.76 3.23 -28.19
CA MET A 206 -12.92 1.78 -28.36
C MET A 206 -14.21 1.23 -27.75
N ASN A 207 -15.05 2.05 -27.10
CA ASN A 207 -16.22 1.62 -26.34
C ASN A 207 -15.86 0.65 -25.19
N THR A 208 -14.80 0.95 -24.46
CA THR A 208 -14.37 0.13 -23.32
C THR A 208 -15.32 0.30 -22.14
N ARG A 209 -15.79 -0.81 -21.57
CA ARG A 209 -16.64 -0.78 -20.35
C ARG A 209 -15.89 -0.17 -19.15
N ARG A 210 -16.62 0.59 -18.33
CA ARG A 210 -16.08 1.28 -17.15
C ARG A 210 -16.01 0.35 -15.93
N LEU A 211 -14.96 0.49 -15.12
CA LEU A 211 -14.79 -0.29 -13.89
C LEU A 211 -15.54 0.32 -12.69
N ALA A 212 -15.81 1.63 -12.72
CA ALA A 212 -16.40 2.35 -11.59
C ALA A 212 -17.72 1.75 -11.05
N PRO A 213 -18.68 1.31 -11.89
CA PRO A 213 -19.92 0.71 -11.39
C PRO A 213 -19.69 -0.52 -10.51
N PHE A 214 -18.73 -1.39 -10.86
CA PHE A 214 -18.38 -2.57 -10.06
C PHE A 214 -17.91 -2.20 -8.64
N PHE A 215 -17.07 -1.18 -8.52
CA PHE A 215 -16.58 -0.72 -7.22
C PHE A 215 -17.68 -0.04 -6.38
N ALA A 216 -18.61 0.66 -7.04
CA ALA A 216 -19.80 1.18 -6.37
C ALA A 216 -20.70 0.05 -5.86
N ASP A 217 -20.88 -1.02 -6.65
CA ASP A 217 -21.60 -2.22 -6.24
C ASP A 217 -20.94 -2.91 -5.06
N LEU A 218 -19.63 -3.17 -5.12
CA LEU A 218 -18.85 -3.74 -4.02
C LEU A 218 -19.04 -2.95 -2.73
N ARG A 219 -18.88 -1.62 -2.78
CA ARG A 219 -19.06 -0.77 -1.60
C ARG A 219 -20.48 -0.87 -1.03
N ARG A 220 -21.51 -0.89 -1.89
CA ARG A 220 -22.90 -1.05 -1.45
C ARG A 220 -23.16 -2.43 -0.85
N GLY A 221 -22.60 -3.50 -1.43
CA GLY A 221 -22.71 -4.86 -0.93
C GLY A 221 -22.04 -5.05 0.44
N LEU A 222 -20.91 -4.39 0.69
CA LEU A 222 -20.32 -4.36 2.03
C LEU A 222 -21.20 -3.59 3.03
N ALA A 223 -21.73 -2.43 2.62
CA ALA A 223 -22.51 -1.56 3.50
C ALA A 223 -23.87 -2.16 3.89
N VAL A 224 -24.54 -2.88 2.98
CA VAL A 224 -25.90 -3.38 3.23
C VAL A 224 -25.93 -4.40 4.37
N ASP A 225 -24.86 -5.17 4.58
CA ASP A 225 -24.77 -6.17 5.65
C ASP A 225 -24.38 -5.60 7.02
N CYS A 226 -24.09 -4.30 7.09
CA CYS A 226 -23.88 -3.60 8.34
C CYS A 226 -25.22 -3.22 9.00
N GLN A 227 -25.22 -3.07 10.33
CA GLN A 227 -26.43 -2.72 11.09
C GLN A 227 -26.84 -1.25 10.97
N ARG A 228 -25.88 -0.34 10.72
CA ARG A 228 -26.11 1.11 10.67
C ARG A 228 -26.38 1.58 9.24
N ALA A 229 -27.23 2.59 9.09
CA ALA A 229 -27.56 3.18 7.79
C ALA A 229 -26.36 3.86 7.10
N ASP A 230 -25.45 4.46 7.87
CA ASP A 230 -24.17 5.02 7.41
C ASP A 230 -23.05 4.28 8.17
N PRO A 231 -22.69 3.05 7.73
CA PRO A 231 -21.77 2.19 8.46
C PRO A 231 -20.32 2.62 8.26
N ARG A 232 -19.51 2.48 9.31
CA ARG A 232 -18.05 2.66 9.19
C ARG A 232 -17.42 1.34 8.79
N ILE A 233 -16.80 1.32 7.61
CA ILE A 233 -16.17 0.14 7.05
C ILE A 233 -14.66 0.38 6.94
N GLY A 234 -13.88 -0.54 7.51
CA GLY A 234 -12.42 -0.55 7.41
C GLY A 234 -11.93 -1.58 6.39
N LEU A 235 -10.76 -1.32 5.79
CA LEU A 235 -9.95 -2.32 5.10
C LEU A 235 -8.84 -2.75 6.06
N LEU A 236 -8.88 -3.99 6.52
CA LEU A 236 -7.91 -4.54 7.48
C LEU A 236 -6.69 -5.07 6.72
N THR A 237 -5.55 -4.41 6.92
CA THR A 237 -4.26 -4.74 6.29
C THR A 237 -3.31 -5.40 7.29
N PRO A 238 -2.49 -6.38 6.87
CA PRO A 238 -1.34 -6.87 7.65
C PRO A 238 -0.21 -5.84 7.79
N GLY A 239 -0.27 -4.71 7.09
CA GLY A 239 0.69 -3.61 7.17
C GLY A 239 1.66 -3.53 5.98
N ARG A 240 2.55 -2.52 6.03
CA ARG A 240 3.40 -2.09 4.90
C ARG A 240 4.35 -3.14 4.32
N PHE A 241 4.69 -4.17 5.09
CA PHE A 241 5.61 -5.23 4.65
C PHE A 241 4.92 -6.30 3.80
N ASN A 242 3.60 -6.20 3.63
CA ASN A 242 2.87 -7.06 2.71
C ASN A 242 3.08 -6.61 1.26
N GLN A 243 3.27 -7.57 0.36
CA GLN A 243 3.60 -7.33 -1.05
C GLN A 243 2.54 -6.53 -1.82
N SER A 244 1.26 -6.61 -1.41
CA SER A 244 0.15 -5.87 -2.03
C SER A 244 -0.32 -4.68 -1.19
N TYR A 245 0.49 -4.19 -0.24
CA TYR A 245 0.09 -3.05 0.60
C TYR A 245 -0.24 -1.79 -0.22
N ALA A 246 0.53 -1.50 -1.28
CA ALA A 246 0.27 -0.36 -2.16
C ALA A 246 -1.13 -0.43 -2.78
N GLU A 247 -1.53 -1.61 -3.27
CA GLU A 247 -2.86 -1.88 -3.82
C GLU A 247 -3.96 -1.65 -2.75
N GLN A 248 -3.75 -2.16 -1.54
CA GLN A 248 -4.70 -2.03 -0.44
C GLN A 248 -4.94 -0.56 -0.05
N ALA A 249 -3.86 0.23 0.06
CA ALA A 249 -3.95 1.65 0.36
C ALA A 249 -4.68 2.43 -0.75
N HIS A 250 -4.42 2.10 -2.03
CA HIS A 250 -5.13 2.69 -3.15
C HIS A 250 -6.62 2.38 -3.11
N LEU A 251 -6.98 1.12 -2.90
CA LEU A 251 -8.38 0.67 -2.83
C LEU A 251 -9.14 1.32 -1.68
N ALA A 252 -8.52 1.40 -0.50
CA ALA A 252 -9.11 2.07 0.66
C ALA A 252 -9.45 3.53 0.32
N ARG A 253 -8.51 4.26 -0.30
CA ARG A 253 -8.71 5.64 -0.75
C ARG A 253 -9.79 5.76 -1.83
N TYR A 254 -9.77 4.89 -2.84
CA TYR A 254 -10.72 4.92 -3.95
C TYR A 254 -12.16 4.63 -3.50
N LEU A 255 -12.35 3.68 -2.59
CA LEU A 255 -13.67 3.30 -2.06
C LEU A 255 -14.12 4.18 -0.89
N GLY A 256 -13.23 5.00 -0.31
CA GLY A 256 -13.50 5.78 0.89
C GLY A 256 -13.61 4.94 2.16
N LEU A 257 -12.87 3.83 2.23
CA LEU A 257 -12.76 2.97 3.41
C LEU A 257 -11.60 3.42 4.30
N MET A 258 -11.69 3.13 5.60
CA MET A 258 -10.58 3.39 6.51
C MET A 258 -9.54 2.27 6.40
N LEU A 259 -8.32 2.58 5.98
CA LEU A 259 -7.21 1.63 6.08
C LEU A 259 -6.81 1.47 7.55
N VAL A 260 -6.86 0.25 8.07
CA VAL A 260 -6.56 -0.06 9.49
C VAL A 260 -5.69 -1.30 9.62
N GLU A 261 -4.78 -1.29 10.58
CA GLU A 261 -4.01 -2.48 11.01
C GLU A 261 -4.59 -3.05 12.30
N GLY A 262 -4.14 -4.24 12.72
CA GLY A 262 -4.60 -4.88 13.95
C GLY A 262 -4.47 -3.98 15.20
N ASP A 263 -3.33 -3.29 15.33
CA ASP A 263 -3.04 -2.40 16.47
C ASP A 263 -3.93 -1.14 16.53
N ASP A 264 -4.53 -0.74 15.39
CA ASP A 264 -5.47 0.38 15.35
C ASP A 264 -6.84 -0.01 15.95
N LEU A 265 -7.10 -1.31 16.08
CA LEU A 265 -8.40 -1.85 16.42
C LEU A 265 -8.41 -2.41 17.85
N ILE A 266 -9.59 -2.38 18.45
CA ILE A 266 -9.83 -2.99 19.75
C ILE A 266 -11.27 -3.49 19.81
N VAL A 267 -11.46 -4.66 20.42
CA VAL A 267 -12.80 -5.16 20.75
C VAL A 267 -13.15 -4.76 22.17
N SER A 268 -14.35 -4.22 22.37
CA SER A 268 -14.95 -3.96 23.69
C SER A 268 -16.43 -4.34 23.62
N ASP A 269 -16.91 -5.07 24.62
CA ASP A 269 -18.32 -5.47 24.74
C ASP A 269 -18.87 -6.16 23.47
N GLY A 270 -18.05 -7.03 22.86
CA GLY A 270 -18.40 -7.77 21.64
C GLY A 270 -18.55 -6.89 20.39
N ARG A 271 -17.97 -5.68 20.39
CA ARG A 271 -18.00 -4.74 19.25
C ARG A 271 -16.61 -4.26 18.92
N LEU A 272 -16.37 -4.00 17.64
CA LEU A 272 -15.10 -3.51 17.13
C LEU A 272 -15.05 -1.98 17.14
N PHE A 273 -13.92 -1.43 17.58
CA PHE A 273 -13.64 -0.01 17.57
C PHE A 273 -12.27 0.27 16.95
N VAL A 274 -12.15 1.41 16.29
CA VAL A 274 -10.85 2.00 15.92
C VAL A 274 -10.44 3.03 16.97
N ARG A 275 -9.15 3.04 17.32
CA ARG A 275 -8.52 4.05 18.17
C ARG A 275 -8.31 5.32 17.36
N THR A 276 -8.92 6.41 17.79
CA THR A 276 -8.75 7.73 17.15
C THR A 276 -8.36 8.76 18.19
N ILE A 277 -7.81 9.90 17.76
CA ILE A 277 -7.48 11.01 18.67
C ILE A 277 -8.68 11.56 19.47
N GLU A 278 -9.90 11.33 18.96
CA GLU A 278 -11.19 11.67 19.59
C GLU A 278 -11.76 10.54 20.47
N GLY A 279 -10.97 9.48 20.71
CA GLY A 279 -11.40 8.27 21.40
C GLY A 279 -11.92 7.17 20.47
N LEU A 280 -12.48 6.12 21.07
CA LEU A 280 -12.91 4.92 20.36
C LEU A 280 -14.12 5.20 19.46
N LYS A 281 -14.03 4.83 18.18
CA LYS A 281 -15.14 4.93 17.23
C LYS A 281 -15.51 3.54 16.73
N ARG A 282 -16.79 3.18 16.83
CA ARG A 282 -17.29 1.87 16.38
C ARG A 282 -17.05 1.68 14.88
N ILE A 283 -16.50 0.51 14.53
CA ILE A 283 -16.41 -0.05 13.18
C ILE A 283 -17.56 -1.07 13.04
N ASP A 284 -18.29 -0.97 11.93
CA ASP A 284 -19.46 -1.78 11.65
C ASP A 284 -19.16 -2.93 10.68
N GLY A 285 -18.13 -2.75 9.84
CA GLY A 285 -17.69 -3.75 8.87
C GLY A 285 -16.18 -3.73 8.62
N LEU A 286 -15.61 -4.89 8.29
CA LEU A 286 -14.22 -5.06 7.89
C LEU A 286 -14.12 -5.81 6.56
N TRP A 287 -13.47 -5.21 5.57
CA TRP A 287 -12.96 -5.96 4.42
C TRP A 287 -11.53 -6.43 4.73
N ARG A 288 -11.35 -7.72 5.00
CA ARG A 288 -10.07 -8.27 5.44
C ARG A 288 -9.15 -8.63 4.27
N TRP A 289 -7.93 -8.13 4.31
CA TRP A 289 -6.84 -8.47 3.39
C TRP A 289 -5.79 -9.36 4.05
N MET A 290 -6.23 -10.20 4.99
CA MET A 290 -5.39 -11.15 5.73
C MET A 290 -6.08 -12.49 5.89
N ASP A 291 -5.28 -13.55 6.06
CA ASP A 291 -5.76 -14.91 6.32
C ASP A 291 -6.46 -15.00 7.67
N SER A 292 -7.47 -15.86 7.77
CA SER A 292 -8.18 -16.13 9.02
C SER A 292 -7.25 -16.55 10.16
N ARG A 293 -6.16 -17.27 9.86
CA ARG A 293 -5.12 -17.63 10.83
C ARG A 293 -4.63 -16.46 11.66
N PHE A 294 -4.49 -15.29 11.03
CA PHE A 294 -3.86 -14.14 11.66
C PHE A 294 -4.87 -13.17 12.29
N LEU A 295 -6.18 -13.37 12.09
CA LEU A 295 -7.22 -12.39 12.44
C LEU A 295 -7.35 -12.15 13.94
N ASP A 296 -7.29 -13.21 14.73
CA ASP A 296 -7.49 -13.17 16.18
C ASP A 296 -6.53 -14.15 16.86
N PRO A 297 -5.53 -13.67 17.61
CA PRO A 297 -4.58 -14.53 18.29
C PRO A 297 -5.21 -15.41 19.39
N LEU A 298 -6.40 -15.07 19.89
CA LEU A 298 -7.08 -15.84 20.94
C LEU A 298 -7.93 -16.98 20.37
N ALA A 299 -8.38 -16.87 19.12
CA ALA A 299 -9.27 -17.85 18.49
C ALA A 299 -8.59 -18.71 17.41
N PHE A 300 -7.54 -18.20 16.76
CA PHE A 300 -6.86 -18.86 15.64
C PHE A 300 -5.41 -19.23 15.99
N ASP A 301 -4.45 -18.34 15.73
CA ASP A 301 -3.02 -18.58 15.98
C ASP A 301 -2.46 -17.61 17.03
N GLY A 302 -2.09 -18.16 18.19
CA GLY A 302 -1.53 -17.41 19.32
C GLY A 302 -0.22 -16.68 19.04
N GLU A 303 0.50 -17.04 17.97
CA GLU A 303 1.71 -16.34 17.54
C GLU A 303 1.42 -15.11 16.65
N SER A 304 0.16 -14.89 16.24
CA SER A 304 -0.20 -13.73 15.42
C SER A 304 0.06 -12.42 16.16
N ARG A 305 0.83 -11.52 15.54
CA ARG A 305 1.13 -10.16 16.03
C ARG A 305 0.41 -9.06 15.26
N ILE A 306 -0.39 -9.43 14.26
CA ILE A 306 -1.03 -8.49 13.32
C ILE A 306 -2.56 -8.56 13.38
N GLY A 307 -3.10 -9.46 14.19
CA GLY A 307 -4.54 -9.63 14.41
C GLY A 307 -5.11 -8.68 15.46
N VAL A 308 -6.40 -8.83 15.69
CA VAL A 308 -7.15 -8.10 16.73
C VAL A 308 -7.64 -9.12 17.76
N PRO A 309 -7.18 -9.06 19.01
CA PRO A 309 -7.71 -9.92 20.07
C PRO A 309 -9.23 -9.79 20.21
N ASP A 310 -9.92 -10.91 20.43
CA ASP A 310 -11.38 -11.03 20.59
C ASP A 310 -12.20 -10.67 19.33
N LEU A 311 -11.58 -10.54 18.16
CA LEU A 311 -12.29 -10.29 16.90
C LEU A 311 -13.28 -11.40 16.57
N TYR A 312 -12.96 -12.66 16.91
CA TYR A 312 -13.88 -13.77 16.76
C TYR A 312 -15.16 -13.57 17.58
N ASP A 313 -15.07 -13.12 18.83
CA ASP A 313 -16.25 -12.89 19.69
C ASP A 313 -17.13 -11.76 19.11
N ALA A 314 -16.51 -10.71 18.58
CA ALA A 314 -17.22 -9.64 17.87
C ALA A 314 -17.97 -10.15 16.61
N CYS A 315 -17.39 -11.12 15.91
CA CYS A 315 -18.04 -11.79 14.77
C CYS A 315 -19.19 -12.69 15.24
N ALA A 316 -18.94 -13.57 16.22
CA ALA A 316 -19.87 -14.59 16.69
C ALA A 316 -21.15 -14.00 17.31
N ARG A 317 -21.08 -12.82 17.92
CA ARG A 317 -22.24 -12.09 18.46
C ARG A 317 -23.11 -11.41 17.38
N GLY A 318 -22.74 -11.49 16.10
CA GLY A 318 -23.55 -11.03 14.96
C GLY A 318 -23.58 -9.51 14.75
N GLY A 319 -22.65 -8.77 15.35
CA GLY A 319 -22.61 -7.29 15.33
C GLY A 319 -21.62 -6.67 14.33
N LEU A 320 -20.72 -7.48 13.78
CA LEU A 320 -19.63 -7.07 12.89
C LEU A 320 -19.72 -7.81 11.56
N MET A 321 -19.81 -7.07 10.45
CA MET A 321 -19.65 -7.63 9.11
C MET A 321 -18.16 -7.85 8.84
N VAL A 322 -17.78 -9.04 8.34
CA VAL A 322 -16.42 -9.32 7.88
C VAL A 322 -16.47 -9.94 6.49
N SER A 323 -15.78 -9.32 5.53
CA SER A 323 -15.70 -9.74 4.15
C SER A 323 -14.30 -10.24 3.80
N ASN A 324 -14.12 -11.46 3.30
CA ASN A 324 -15.07 -12.59 3.39
C ASN A 324 -15.11 -13.16 4.82
N TRP A 325 -16.12 -13.97 5.13
CA TRP A 325 -16.24 -14.59 6.45
C TRP A 325 -14.98 -15.40 6.82
N PRO A 326 -14.52 -15.37 8.09
CA PRO A 326 -13.37 -16.17 8.50
C PRO A 326 -13.59 -17.66 8.22
N GLY A 327 -12.59 -18.31 7.66
CA GLY A 327 -12.67 -19.70 7.22
C GLY A 327 -13.18 -19.94 5.81
N ALA A 328 -13.54 -18.90 5.06
CA ALA A 328 -13.86 -19.01 3.63
C ALA A 328 -12.71 -19.67 2.81
N GLY A 329 -11.45 -19.56 3.25
CA GLY A 329 -10.32 -20.15 2.53
C GLY A 329 -10.35 -21.67 2.36
N VAL A 330 -11.20 -22.40 3.09
CA VAL A 330 -11.34 -23.86 2.94
C VAL A 330 -11.69 -24.27 1.50
N ILE A 331 -12.51 -23.48 0.80
CA ILE A 331 -12.94 -23.75 -0.58
C ILE A 331 -11.90 -23.38 -1.65
N GLU A 332 -10.73 -22.81 -1.29
CA GLU A 332 -9.61 -22.62 -2.24
C GLU A 332 -8.75 -23.88 -2.43
N ALA A 333 -8.93 -24.92 -1.60
CA ALA A 333 -8.11 -26.12 -1.70
C ALA A 333 -8.28 -26.76 -3.09
N ARG A 334 -7.17 -27.11 -3.76
CA ARG A 334 -7.18 -27.67 -5.12
C ARG A 334 -8.03 -28.94 -5.22
N ALA A 335 -8.16 -29.69 -4.13
CA ALA A 335 -9.05 -30.84 -4.04
C ALA A 335 -10.52 -30.52 -4.38
N PHE A 336 -11.03 -29.32 -4.05
CA PHE A 336 -12.41 -28.95 -4.37
C PHE A 336 -12.71 -28.98 -5.87
N ALA A 337 -11.74 -28.62 -6.71
CA ALA A 337 -11.91 -28.57 -8.16
C ALA A 337 -12.32 -29.92 -8.77
N ALA A 338 -11.97 -31.05 -8.12
CA ALA A 338 -12.40 -32.39 -8.55
C ALA A 338 -13.91 -32.63 -8.34
N PHE A 339 -14.55 -31.93 -7.40
CA PHE A 339 -15.95 -32.16 -7.00
C PHE A 339 -16.91 -31.09 -7.53
N LEU A 340 -16.42 -29.92 -7.94
CA LEU A 340 -17.26 -28.80 -8.38
C LEU A 340 -18.26 -29.16 -9.50
N PRO A 341 -17.92 -29.96 -10.54
CA PRO A 341 -18.91 -30.35 -11.55
C PRO A 341 -20.09 -31.14 -10.97
N GLN A 342 -19.84 -32.04 -10.02
CA GLN A 342 -20.90 -32.82 -9.37
C GLN A 342 -21.68 -31.97 -8.36
N LEU A 343 -21.00 -31.07 -7.64
CA LEU A 343 -21.64 -30.15 -6.70
C LEU A 343 -22.55 -29.15 -7.42
N ALA A 344 -22.17 -28.67 -8.61
CA ALA A 344 -23.03 -27.83 -9.45
C ALA A 344 -24.36 -28.52 -9.77
N LYS A 345 -24.30 -29.80 -10.19
CA LYS A 345 -25.49 -30.62 -10.44
C LYS A 345 -26.32 -30.82 -9.17
N ALA A 346 -25.66 -31.12 -8.04
CA ALA A 346 -26.34 -31.42 -6.78
C ALA A 346 -26.98 -30.20 -6.10
N LEU A 347 -26.37 -29.01 -6.22
CA LEU A 347 -26.79 -27.80 -5.49
C LEU A 347 -27.52 -26.78 -6.37
N LEU A 348 -27.21 -26.73 -7.67
CA LEU A 348 -27.77 -25.77 -8.63
C LEU A 348 -28.58 -26.46 -9.73
N SER A 349 -28.65 -27.79 -9.78
CA SER A 349 -29.34 -28.56 -10.84
C SER A 349 -28.87 -28.22 -12.26
N THR A 350 -27.62 -27.76 -12.41
CA THR A 350 -27.03 -27.31 -13.67
C THR A 350 -25.58 -27.81 -13.78
N GLU A 351 -25.06 -27.92 -15.00
CA GLU A 351 -23.62 -28.13 -15.22
C GLU A 351 -22.87 -26.80 -15.05
N LEU A 352 -21.55 -26.88 -14.85
CA LEU A 352 -20.71 -25.68 -14.82
C LEU A 352 -20.72 -25.02 -16.21
N LEU A 353 -21.20 -23.78 -16.27
CA LEU A 353 -21.17 -22.97 -17.50
C LEU A 353 -19.75 -22.61 -17.91
N LEU A 354 -18.88 -22.36 -16.92
CA LEU A 354 -17.45 -22.15 -17.11
C LEU A 354 -16.70 -23.33 -16.46
N PRO A 355 -16.12 -24.25 -17.26
CA PRO A 355 -15.45 -25.43 -16.72
C PRO A 355 -14.16 -25.04 -15.99
N ASN A 356 -13.76 -25.83 -15.00
CA ASN A 356 -12.41 -25.79 -14.47
C ASN A 356 -11.50 -26.78 -15.21
N ILE A 357 -10.20 -26.64 -15.03
CA ILE A 357 -9.23 -27.62 -15.50
C ILE A 357 -9.51 -29.00 -14.91
N ALA A 358 -9.32 -30.05 -15.72
CA ALA A 358 -9.53 -31.41 -15.25
C ALA A 358 -8.62 -31.68 -14.05
N THR A 359 -9.23 -32.14 -12.96
CA THR A 359 -8.56 -32.32 -11.66
C THR A 359 -9.00 -33.66 -11.07
N TRP A 360 -8.03 -34.48 -10.70
CA TRP A 360 -8.21 -35.79 -10.08
C TRP A 360 -7.64 -35.75 -8.66
N TRP A 361 -8.48 -35.98 -7.65
CA TRP A 361 -8.00 -36.03 -6.28
C TRP A 361 -7.57 -37.44 -5.90
N CYS A 362 -6.29 -37.61 -5.57
CA CYS A 362 -5.70 -38.92 -5.32
C CYS A 362 -6.24 -39.59 -4.04
N GLY A 363 -7.01 -38.89 -3.21
CA GLY A 363 -7.73 -39.51 -2.10
C GLY A 363 -8.77 -40.57 -2.51
N GLN A 364 -9.16 -40.60 -3.79
CA GLN A 364 -9.99 -41.65 -4.37
C GLN A 364 -9.14 -42.64 -5.17
N GLU A 365 -9.42 -43.94 -5.01
CA GLU A 365 -8.60 -45.02 -5.58
C GLU A 365 -8.49 -44.96 -7.11
N ARG A 366 -9.63 -44.70 -7.79
CA ARG A 366 -9.67 -44.64 -9.26
C ARG A 366 -8.87 -43.46 -9.80
N GLU A 367 -9.07 -42.29 -9.20
CA GLU A 367 -8.41 -41.04 -9.54
C GLU A 367 -6.90 -41.14 -9.27
N ARG A 368 -6.50 -41.74 -8.15
CA ARG A 368 -5.09 -42.06 -7.86
C ARG A 368 -4.49 -42.95 -8.94
N GLY A 369 -5.16 -44.05 -9.28
CA GLY A 369 -4.72 -44.97 -10.34
C GLY A 369 -4.48 -44.25 -11.66
N HIS A 370 -5.40 -43.36 -12.05
CA HIS A 370 -5.26 -42.53 -13.24
C HIS A 370 -4.02 -41.63 -13.19
N VAL A 371 -3.83 -40.89 -12.08
CA VAL A 371 -2.68 -39.99 -11.90
C VAL A 371 -1.36 -40.75 -11.92
N THR A 372 -1.27 -41.89 -11.24
CA THR A 372 -0.06 -42.72 -11.23
C THR A 372 0.25 -43.34 -12.59
N GLY A 373 -0.78 -43.68 -13.38
CA GLY A 373 -0.63 -44.28 -14.70
C GLY A 373 -0.29 -43.29 -15.81
N HIS A 374 -0.65 -42.01 -15.67
CA HIS A 374 -0.46 -40.95 -16.68
C HIS A 374 0.38 -39.80 -16.14
N LEU A 375 1.32 -40.09 -15.25
CA LEU A 375 2.09 -39.07 -14.54
C LEU A 375 2.73 -38.06 -15.49
N ASP A 376 3.32 -38.53 -16.59
CA ASP A 376 4.07 -37.70 -17.55
C ASP A 376 3.18 -36.69 -18.31
N GLU A 377 1.86 -36.90 -18.32
CA GLU A 377 0.89 -36.03 -19.00
C GLU A 377 0.26 -35.00 -18.06
N LEU A 378 0.54 -35.09 -16.75
CA LEU A 378 -0.15 -34.35 -15.71
C LEU A 378 0.78 -33.45 -14.91
N LEU A 379 0.18 -32.40 -14.33
CA LEU A 379 0.77 -31.66 -13.22
C LEU A 379 0.30 -32.32 -11.92
N VAL A 380 1.22 -32.76 -11.07
CA VAL A 380 0.91 -33.21 -9.71
C VAL A 380 1.10 -32.05 -8.75
N ALA A 381 0.14 -31.82 -7.87
CA ALA A 381 0.17 -30.72 -6.91
C ALA A 381 -0.36 -31.10 -5.54
N SER A 382 -0.04 -30.27 -4.55
CA SER A 382 -0.61 -30.35 -3.21
C SER A 382 -2.12 -30.10 -3.26
N ALA A 383 -2.90 -31.01 -2.69
CA ALA A 383 -4.35 -30.91 -2.60
C ALA A 383 -4.82 -29.72 -1.75
N PHE A 384 -4.02 -29.31 -0.76
CA PHE A 384 -4.39 -28.36 0.29
C PHE A 384 -3.43 -27.16 0.42
N ASP A 385 -2.61 -26.91 -0.62
CA ASP A 385 -1.60 -25.84 -0.64
C ASP A 385 -0.63 -25.87 0.56
N ARG A 386 -0.32 -27.09 1.01
CA ARG A 386 0.71 -27.39 2.02
C ARG A 386 1.86 -28.13 1.41
N ASP A 387 3.00 -28.12 2.10
CA ASP A 387 4.13 -28.96 1.75
C ASP A 387 3.71 -30.43 1.80
N ALA A 388 3.88 -31.11 0.68
CA ALA A 388 3.61 -32.54 0.54
C ALA A 388 4.88 -33.22 0.04
N ALA A 389 5.19 -34.38 0.61
CA ALA A 389 6.42 -35.09 0.31
C ALA A 389 6.54 -35.39 -1.20
N GLY A 390 7.73 -35.20 -1.78
CA GLY A 390 7.97 -35.42 -3.20
C GLY A 390 7.58 -34.27 -4.14
N LEU A 391 6.93 -33.18 -3.67
CA LEU A 391 6.62 -32.00 -4.51
C LEU A 391 7.59 -30.82 -4.35
N GLY A 392 8.58 -30.94 -3.46
CA GLY A 392 9.52 -29.86 -3.15
C GLY A 392 8.85 -28.57 -2.65
N SER A 393 9.57 -27.46 -2.68
CA SER A 393 9.09 -26.15 -2.22
C SER A 393 8.06 -25.51 -3.17
N ALA A 394 8.02 -25.92 -4.44
CA ALA A 394 7.07 -25.42 -5.43
C ALA A 394 5.63 -25.94 -5.21
N ARG A 395 5.45 -26.97 -4.37
CA ARG A 395 4.14 -27.60 -4.06
C ARG A 395 3.37 -28.12 -5.28
N SER A 396 4.03 -28.17 -6.42
CA SER A 396 3.58 -28.81 -7.65
C SER A 396 4.76 -29.12 -8.56
N VAL A 397 4.62 -30.15 -9.38
CA VAL A 397 5.63 -30.59 -10.34
C VAL A 397 4.94 -31.16 -11.57
N GLN A 398 5.50 -30.88 -12.75
CA GLN A 398 5.05 -31.51 -13.98
C GLN A 398 5.66 -32.91 -14.05
N GLY A 399 4.83 -33.95 -14.25
CA GLY A 399 5.34 -35.32 -14.18
C GLY A 399 6.43 -35.60 -15.22
N SER A 400 6.32 -35.03 -16.41
CA SER A 400 7.33 -35.17 -17.47
C SER A 400 8.70 -34.59 -17.15
N THR A 401 8.83 -33.75 -16.11
CA THR A 401 10.10 -33.14 -15.72
C THR A 401 10.80 -33.90 -14.59
N LEU A 402 10.17 -34.94 -14.03
CA LEU A 402 10.73 -35.74 -12.94
C LEU A 402 11.78 -36.71 -13.45
N ASP A 403 12.92 -36.78 -12.77
CA ASP A 403 13.86 -37.89 -12.94
C ASP A 403 13.34 -39.17 -12.26
N ALA A 404 14.05 -40.29 -12.43
CA ALA A 404 13.63 -41.59 -11.91
C ALA A 404 13.53 -41.62 -10.37
N ASP A 405 14.46 -40.97 -9.67
CA ASP A 405 14.51 -40.98 -8.20
C ASP A 405 13.43 -40.07 -7.60
N GLN A 406 13.24 -38.88 -8.19
CA GLN A 406 12.16 -37.96 -7.84
C GLN A 406 10.80 -38.60 -8.09
N ARG A 407 10.63 -39.29 -9.22
CA ARG A 407 9.40 -40.02 -9.56
C ARG A 407 9.11 -41.12 -8.55
N MET A 408 10.09 -41.94 -8.20
CA MET A 408 9.94 -42.98 -7.19
C MET A 408 9.57 -42.38 -5.82
N THR A 409 10.26 -41.31 -5.41
CA THR A 409 9.98 -40.60 -4.16
C THR A 409 8.56 -40.06 -4.10
N LEU A 410 8.09 -39.42 -5.18
CA LEU A 410 6.74 -38.90 -5.27
C LEU A 410 5.69 -40.01 -5.19
N LEU A 411 5.89 -41.12 -5.92
CA LEU A 411 4.96 -42.25 -5.93
C LEU A 411 4.89 -42.95 -4.57
N GLU A 412 6.02 -43.15 -3.89
CA GLU A 412 6.03 -43.70 -2.54
C GLU A 412 5.31 -42.79 -1.53
N ALA A 413 5.57 -41.48 -1.62
CA ALA A 413 4.91 -40.50 -0.76
C ALA A 413 3.40 -40.46 -1.01
N MET A 414 2.98 -40.45 -2.27
CA MET A 414 1.58 -40.50 -2.67
C MET A 414 0.90 -41.81 -2.23
N ALA A 415 1.60 -42.95 -2.26
CA ALA A 415 1.06 -44.20 -1.75
C ALA A 415 0.80 -44.17 -0.23
N ARG A 416 1.64 -43.46 0.55
CA ARG A 416 1.50 -43.32 2.01
C ARG A 416 0.35 -42.39 2.40
N ARG A 417 0.20 -41.24 1.72
CA ARG A 417 -0.82 -40.23 2.03
C ARG A 417 -1.48 -39.67 0.75
N PRO A 418 -2.27 -40.49 0.05
CA PRO A 418 -2.77 -40.14 -1.29
C PRO A 418 -3.69 -38.91 -1.28
N MET A 419 -4.42 -38.67 -0.19
CA MET A 419 -5.30 -37.51 -0.02
C MET A 419 -4.60 -36.14 -0.12
N ASP A 420 -3.28 -36.08 0.06
CA ASP A 420 -2.53 -34.82 0.03
C ASP A 420 -2.17 -34.38 -1.41
N TYR A 421 -2.53 -35.17 -2.43
CA TYR A 421 -2.16 -34.94 -3.83
C TYR A 421 -3.39 -34.79 -4.75
N VAL A 422 -3.23 -33.96 -5.77
CA VAL A 422 -4.11 -33.89 -6.94
C VAL A 422 -3.27 -34.03 -8.21
N GLY A 423 -3.81 -34.70 -9.22
CA GLY A 423 -3.36 -34.56 -10.60
C GLY A 423 -4.22 -33.53 -11.33
N GLN A 424 -3.61 -32.72 -12.19
CA GLN A 424 -4.30 -31.72 -12.99
C GLN A 424 -3.80 -31.74 -14.43
N GLU A 425 -4.67 -31.42 -15.37
CA GLU A 425 -4.28 -31.21 -16.77
C GLU A 425 -3.23 -30.09 -16.90
N VAL A 426 -2.23 -30.30 -17.77
CA VAL A 426 -1.25 -29.28 -18.15
C VAL A 426 -1.91 -28.31 -19.13
N VAL A 427 -2.04 -27.04 -18.73
CA VAL A 427 -2.76 -26.03 -19.52
C VAL A 427 -1.79 -25.36 -20.49
N LYS A 428 -2.15 -25.37 -21.78
CA LYS A 428 -1.55 -24.49 -22.80
C LYS A 428 -2.37 -23.21 -22.87
N LEU A 429 -1.72 -22.06 -22.82
CA LEU A 429 -2.39 -20.76 -22.76
C LEU A 429 -2.28 -20.01 -24.09
N SER A 430 -3.34 -19.30 -24.45
CA SER A 430 -3.33 -18.27 -25.50
C SER A 430 -2.30 -17.19 -25.20
N THR A 431 -1.84 -16.54 -26.27
CA THR A 431 -0.96 -15.38 -26.21
C THR A 431 -1.71 -14.08 -26.51
N THR A 432 -1.12 -12.95 -26.15
CA THR A 432 -1.61 -11.60 -26.47
C THR A 432 -0.43 -10.68 -26.81
N PRO A 433 -0.63 -9.60 -27.59
CA PRO A 433 0.46 -8.68 -27.90
C PRO A 433 0.96 -7.93 -26.66
N ALA A 434 2.29 -7.87 -26.50
CA ALA A 434 2.97 -7.06 -25.48
C ALA A 434 4.25 -6.44 -26.05
N ILE A 435 4.73 -5.33 -25.48
CA ILE A 435 6.01 -4.74 -25.89
C ILE A 435 7.12 -5.27 -24.98
N VAL A 436 8.04 -6.04 -25.56
CA VAL A 436 9.23 -6.60 -24.89
C VAL A 436 10.47 -6.18 -25.66
N GLY A 437 11.44 -5.53 -25.01
CA GLY A 437 12.67 -5.07 -25.65
C GLY A 437 12.42 -4.16 -26.86
N GLY A 438 11.41 -3.30 -26.80
CA GLY A 438 11.03 -2.39 -27.89
C GLY A 438 10.32 -3.05 -29.08
N ARG A 439 9.82 -4.29 -28.95
CA ARG A 439 9.14 -5.03 -30.03
C ARG A 439 7.84 -5.66 -29.56
N LEU A 440 6.82 -5.68 -30.42
CA LEU A 440 5.60 -6.44 -30.15
C LEU A 440 5.90 -7.95 -30.20
N THR A 441 5.60 -8.64 -29.11
CA THR A 441 5.89 -10.06 -28.89
C THR A 441 4.65 -10.75 -28.31
N PRO A 442 4.27 -11.94 -28.81
CA PRO A 442 3.17 -12.70 -28.23
C PRO A 442 3.60 -13.28 -26.87
N LEU A 443 2.90 -12.91 -25.79
CA LEU A 443 3.14 -13.44 -24.45
C LEU A 443 1.94 -14.24 -23.95
N PRO A 444 2.14 -15.40 -23.30
CA PRO A 444 1.05 -16.15 -22.67
C PRO A 444 0.46 -15.35 -21.51
N PHE A 445 -0.85 -15.47 -21.31
CA PHE A 445 -1.56 -14.69 -20.30
C PHE A 445 -2.47 -15.51 -19.39
N THR A 446 -2.73 -14.96 -18.21
CA THR A 446 -3.83 -15.37 -17.32
C THR A 446 -4.61 -14.15 -16.87
N LEU A 447 -5.90 -14.34 -16.58
CA LEU A 447 -6.78 -13.28 -16.11
C LEU A 447 -7.31 -13.63 -14.73
N ARG A 448 -7.10 -12.77 -13.73
CA ARG A 448 -7.86 -12.84 -12.49
C ARG A 448 -9.08 -11.93 -12.60
N VAL A 449 -10.25 -12.53 -12.69
CA VAL A 449 -11.53 -11.84 -12.82
C VAL A 449 -12.18 -11.71 -11.44
N PHE A 450 -12.70 -10.52 -11.13
CA PHE A 450 -13.25 -10.21 -9.80
C PHE A 450 -14.78 -10.17 -9.81
N VAL A 451 -15.35 -10.68 -8.74
CA VAL A 451 -16.78 -10.85 -8.51
C VAL A 451 -17.12 -10.27 -7.15
N ALA A 452 -18.17 -9.45 -7.09
CA ALA A 452 -18.61 -8.80 -5.86
C ALA A 452 -20.12 -8.94 -5.68
N ARG A 453 -20.60 -8.93 -4.44
CA ARG A 453 -22.03 -8.70 -4.16
C ARG A 453 -22.35 -7.22 -4.28
N ASP A 454 -23.50 -6.90 -4.87
CA ASP A 454 -24.07 -5.55 -4.85
C ASP A 454 -24.96 -5.33 -3.62
N GLY A 455 -25.55 -4.13 -3.51
CA GLY A 455 -26.45 -3.77 -2.42
C GLY A 455 -27.78 -4.55 -2.38
N LEU A 456 -28.10 -5.33 -3.41
CA LEU A 456 -29.25 -6.24 -3.44
C LEU A 456 -28.84 -7.70 -3.14
N GLY A 457 -27.57 -7.93 -2.84
CA GLY A 457 -27.01 -9.26 -2.62
C GLY A 457 -26.77 -10.05 -3.91
N GLN A 458 -26.87 -9.43 -5.10
CA GLN A 458 -26.64 -10.10 -6.38
C GLN A 458 -25.16 -10.07 -6.75
N TRP A 459 -24.70 -11.11 -7.46
CA TRP A 459 -23.34 -11.18 -7.98
C TRP A 459 -23.15 -10.24 -9.17
N ARG A 460 -22.10 -9.43 -9.13
CA ARG A 460 -21.63 -8.53 -10.19
C ARG A 460 -20.21 -8.89 -10.56
N ILE A 461 -19.92 -8.90 -11.85
CA ILE A 461 -18.59 -9.20 -12.37
C ILE A 461 -17.96 -7.89 -12.82
N MET A 462 -16.70 -7.68 -12.46
CA MET A 462 -15.97 -6.51 -12.93
C MET A 462 -15.76 -6.63 -14.44
N PRO A 463 -16.12 -5.64 -15.27
CA PRO A 463 -15.89 -5.69 -16.72
C PRO A 463 -14.43 -5.35 -17.06
N GLY A 464 -13.53 -6.16 -16.50
CA GLY A 464 -12.09 -6.00 -16.46
C GLY A 464 -11.48 -7.09 -15.57
N ALA A 465 -10.16 -7.21 -15.60
CA ALA A 465 -9.44 -8.26 -14.88
C ALA A 465 -8.01 -7.80 -14.60
N PHE A 466 -7.40 -8.42 -13.61
CA PHE A 466 -5.96 -8.35 -13.46
C PHE A 466 -5.33 -9.32 -14.46
N ALA A 467 -4.79 -8.77 -15.55
CA ALA A 467 -4.09 -9.55 -16.56
C ALA A 467 -2.61 -9.64 -16.23
N ARG A 468 -2.09 -10.87 -16.23
CA ARG A 468 -0.67 -11.16 -16.06
C ARG A 468 -0.13 -11.83 -17.31
N LEU A 469 0.94 -11.24 -17.86
CA LEU A 469 1.65 -11.70 -19.03
C LEU A 469 2.98 -12.30 -18.57
N ALA A 470 3.13 -13.60 -18.74
CA ALA A 470 4.31 -14.30 -18.27
C ALA A 470 5.38 -14.30 -19.37
N ALA A 471 6.47 -13.55 -19.19
CA ALA A 471 7.62 -13.65 -20.08
C ALA A 471 8.44 -14.92 -19.77
N HIS A 472 8.64 -15.23 -18.48
CA HIS A 472 9.34 -16.41 -17.98
C HIS A 472 8.81 -16.77 -16.58
N GLY A 473 8.12 -17.89 -16.38
CA GLY A 473 7.68 -18.29 -15.02
C GLY A 473 6.48 -19.22 -14.93
N ASP A 474 6.10 -19.56 -13.69
CA ASP A 474 4.87 -20.32 -13.40
C ASP A 474 3.64 -19.44 -13.64
N ILE A 475 2.93 -19.77 -14.71
CA ILE A 475 1.75 -19.04 -15.16
C ILE A 475 0.57 -19.18 -14.19
N ARG A 476 0.67 -20.04 -13.15
CA ARG A 476 -0.33 -20.21 -12.08
C ARG A 476 0.04 -19.51 -10.75
N ALA A 477 1.20 -18.88 -10.65
CA ALA A 477 1.58 -18.13 -9.45
C ALA A 477 0.57 -17.00 -9.14
N ALA A 478 0.26 -16.81 -7.85
CA ALA A 478 -0.77 -15.87 -7.41
C ALA A 478 -0.31 -14.40 -7.39
N LEU A 479 0.99 -14.17 -7.54
CA LEU A 479 1.70 -12.89 -7.41
C LEU A 479 2.59 -12.67 -8.63
N MET A 480 2.99 -11.41 -8.86
CA MET A 480 3.93 -11.05 -9.92
C MET A 480 5.31 -11.67 -9.65
N GLY A 481 5.85 -12.37 -10.64
CA GLY A 481 7.22 -12.85 -10.66
C GLY A 481 8.19 -11.88 -11.31
N GLU A 482 9.47 -12.21 -11.26
CA GLU A 482 10.50 -11.45 -11.98
C GLU A 482 10.30 -11.60 -13.50
N GLY A 483 10.20 -10.47 -14.21
CA GLY A 483 9.97 -10.44 -15.65
C GLY A 483 8.50 -10.59 -16.09
N ASP A 484 7.56 -10.81 -15.17
CA ASP A 484 6.14 -10.73 -15.47
C ASP A 484 5.73 -9.28 -15.81
N MET A 485 4.79 -9.12 -16.73
CA MET A 485 4.14 -7.84 -17.02
C MET A 485 2.66 -7.91 -16.65
N SER A 486 2.07 -6.77 -16.32
CA SER A 486 0.62 -6.65 -16.15
C SER A 486 0.02 -5.83 -17.28
N ALA A 487 -1.16 -6.20 -17.77
CA ALA A 487 -1.89 -5.43 -18.78
C ALA A 487 -3.24 -4.95 -18.25
N ASP A 488 -3.76 -3.85 -18.80
CA ASP A 488 -5.17 -3.53 -18.68
C ASP A 488 -5.99 -4.46 -19.57
N MET A 489 -7.04 -5.07 -19.03
CA MET A 489 -7.98 -5.88 -19.80
C MET A 489 -9.27 -5.09 -20.02
N CYS A 490 -9.57 -4.86 -21.30
CA CYS A 490 -10.66 -4.04 -21.77
C CYS A 490 -11.77 -4.91 -22.38
N VAL A 491 -12.96 -4.84 -21.78
CA VAL A 491 -14.17 -5.39 -22.40
C VAL A 491 -14.72 -4.36 -23.38
N ILE A 492 -14.79 -4.76 -24.65
CA ILE A 492 -15.13 -3.88 -25.76
C ILE A 492 -16.57 -4.10 -26.20
N ASP A 493 -17.36 -3.04 -26.13
CA ASP A 493 -18.76 -3.06 -26.53
C ASP A 493 -18.97 -2.58 -27.98
N SER A 494 -20.08 -3.02 -28.56
CA SER A 494 -20.47 -2.61 -29.91
C SER A 494 -20.93 -1.15 -29.95
N GLN A 495 -21.51 -0.66 -28.85
CA GLN A 495 -22.06 0.68 -28.71
C GLN A 495 -21.28 1.52 -27.69
N PRO A 496 -21.33 2.86 -27.79
CA PRO A 496 -20.75 3.75 -26.78
C PRO A 496 -21.25 3.43 -25.37
N VAL A 497 -20.33 3.37 -24.42
CA VAL A 497 -20.61 3.06 -23.02
C VAL A 497 -21.06 4.34 -22.29
N PRO A 498 -22.15 4.31 -21.51
CA PRO A 498 -22.59 5.46 -20.73
C PRO A 498 -21.51 6.01 -19.78
N PRO A 499 -21.52 7.33 -19.49
CA PRO A 499 -20.59 7.94 -18.56
C PRO A 499 -21.02 7.68 -17.11
N ASP A 500 -20.98 6.42 -16.66
CA ASP A 500 -21.26 6.11 -15.25
C ASP A 500 -20.05 6.47 -14.37
N THR A 501 -20.34 6.93 -13.14
CA THR A 501 -19.32 7.27 -12.13
C THR A 501 -19.56 6.48 -10.84
N LEU A 502 -18.59 6.49 -9.92
CA LEU A 502 -18.77 5.91 -8.58
C LEU A 502 -19.96 6.51 -7.81
N LEU A 503 -20.29 7.76 -8.12
CA LEU A 503 -21.53 8.39 -7.71
C LEU A 503 -22.59 7.87 -8.69
N GLY A 504 -23.27 6.79 -8.33
CA GLY A 504 -24.41 6.30 -9.12
C GLY A 504 -25.56 7.32 -9.16
N ASP A 505 -26.73 6.91 -9.63
CA ASP A 505 -27.93 7.77 -9.77
C ASP A 505 -28.50 8.33 -8.45
N GLY A 506 -27.85 8.04 -7.32
CA GLY A 506 -28.18 8.65 -6.04
C GLY A 506 -27.90 10.15 -6.09
N GLY A 507 -28.89 10.96 -5.69
CA GLY A 507 -28.78 12.42 -5.68
C GLY A 507 -27.52 12.92 -4.95
N ALA A 508 -27.19 14.19 -5.20
CA ALA A 508 -25.98 14.81 -4.69
C ALA A 508 -25.77 14.50 -3.19
N PRO A 509 -24.58 14.02 -2.77
CA PRO A 509 -24.32 13.71 -1.38
C PRO A 509 -24.52 14.95 -0.52
N ALA A 510 -24.98 14.76 0.72
CA ALA A 510 -25.12 15.86 1.66
C ALA A 510 -23.77 16.56 1.87
N ILE A 511 -23.74 17.88 1.75
CA ILE A 511 -22.54 18.67 2.01
C ILE A 511 -22.16 18.52 3.49
N ARG A 512 -20.98 17.96 3.76
CA ARG A 512 -20.42 17.81 5.11
C ARG A 512 -19.07 18.54 5.16
N ARG A 513 -18.83 19.29 6.23
CA ARG A 513 -17.54 19.96 6.53
C ARG A 513 -16.96 19.40 7.83
N ILE A 514 -16.79 18.09 7.86
CA ILE A 514 -16.27 17.37 9.02
C ILE A 514 -14.92 16.78 8.59
N GLY A 515 -13.89 16.97 9.41
CA GLY A 515 -12.60 16.29 9.22
C GLY A 515 -12.81 14.77 9.26
N GLY A 516 -12.12 14.04 8.38
CA GLY A 516 -12.13 12.59 8.48
C GLY A 516 -11.57 12.13 9.82
N LEU A 517 -12.04 10.99 10.35
CA LEU A 517 -11.47 10.41 11.56
C LEU A 517 -9.96 10.19 11.38
N LEU A 518 -9.18 10.60 12.37
CA LEU A 518 -7.73 10.38 12.40
C LEU A 518 -7.39 9.23 13.36
N PRO A 519 -7.02 8.05 12.83
CA PRO A 519 -6.52 6.95 13.63
C PRO A 519 -5.29 7.38 14.43
N THR A 520 -5.16 6.80 15.61
CA THR A 520 -4.10 7.12 16.55
C THR A 520 -2.70 6.90 15.98
N LYS A 521 -2.47 5.78 15.29
CA LYS A 521 -1.18 5.49 14.64
C LYS A 521 -0.85 6.46 13.51
N ALA A 522 -1.85 6.88 12.73
CA ALA A 522 -1.67 7.87 11.69
C ALA A 522 -1.27 9.24 12.26
N ALA A 523 -1.85 9.63 13.40
CA ALA A 523 -1.46 10.85 14.12
C ALA A 523 -0.02 10.79 14.63
N ASP A 524 0.38 9.66 15.23
CA ASP A 524 1.75 9.43 15.72
C ASP A 524 2.76 9.48 14.57
N ASN A 525 2.47 8.78 13.47
CA ASN A 525 3.29 8.80 12.26
C ASN A 525 3.44 10.20 11.68
N LEU A 526 2.36 11.00 11.58
CA LEU A 526 2.44 12.37 11.08
C LEU A 526 3.27 13.26 12.00
N TYR A 527 3.12 13.10 13.32
CA TYR A 527 3.91 13.81 14.32
C TYR A 527 5.41 13.53 14.15
N TRP A 528 5.79 12.26 14.08
CA TRP A 528 7.19 11.87 13.88
C TRP A 528 7.73 12.22 12.50
N LEU A 529 6.92 12.12 11.45
CA LEU A 529 7.29 12.55 10.10
C LEU A 529 7.78 13.99 10.11
N GLY A 530 7.02 14.88 10.74
CA GLY A 530 7.40 16.28 10.91
C GLY A 530 8.73 16.45 11.67
N ARG A 531 8.92 15.71 12.76
CA ARG A 531 10.17 15.75 13.55
C ARG A 531 11.38 15.30 12.73
N TYR A 532 11.28 14.18 12.00
CA TYR A 532 12.42 13.66 11.23
C TYR A 532 12.76 14.54 10.02
N ILE A 533 11.77 15.19 9.40
CA ILE A 533 12.02 16.21 8.37
C ILE A 533 12.78 17.40 8.97
N GLU A 534 12.38 17.87 10.16
CA GLU A 534 13.07 18.97 10.83
C GLU A 534 14.50 18.61 11.26
N ARG A 535 14.73 17.39 11.79
CA ARG A 535 16.08 16.88 12.09
C ARG A 535 16.95 16.88 10.85
N THR A 536 16.39 16.46 9.72
CA THR A 536 17.10 16.44 8.45
C THR A 536 17.49 17.86 8.03
N GLU A 537 16.56 18.83 8.11
CA GLU A 537 16.84 20.23 7.81
C GLU A 537 17.99 20.76 8.69
N MET A 538 17.95 20.52 10.00
CA MET A 538 18.98 21.06 10.88
C MET A 538 20.33 20.39 10.70
N THR A 539 20.38 19.05 10.53
CA THR A 539 21.63 18.35 10.21
C THR A 539 22.27 18.93 8.95
N LEU A 540 21.48 19.19 7.89
CA LEU A 540 21.96 19.81 6.66
C LEU A 540 22.49 21.24 6.88
N ARG A 541 21.80 22.05 7.68
CA ARG A 541 22.25 23.42 8.01
C ARG A 541 23.57 23.41 8.78
N VAL A 542 23.74 22.49 9.73
CA VAL A 542 25.01 22.33 10.45
C VAL A 542 26.12 21.83 9.52
N ILE A 543 25.84 20.88 8.61
CA ILE A 543 26.80 20.45 7.59
C ILE A 543 27.25 21.64 6.74
N ARG A 544 26.33 22.48 6.26
CA ARG A 544 26.66 23.68 5.48
C ARG A 544 27.52 24.66 6.25
N ALA A 545 27.19 24.91 7.53
CA ALA A 545 27.97 25.78 8.40
C ALA A 545 29.39 25.23 8.68
N VAL A 546 29.55 23.91 8.81
CA VAL A 546 30.87 23.26 9.02
C VAL A 546 31.73 23.27 7.75
N ILE A 547 31.11 23.19 6.57
CA ILE A 547 31.81 23.26 5.28
C ILE A 547 32.38 24.65 5.00
N GLY A 548 31.88 25.70 5.66
CA GLY A 548 32.45 27.05 5.62
C GLY A 548 31.75 28.02 4.66
N GLU A 549 30.61 27.64 4.10
CA GLU A 549 29.71 28.60 3.45
C GLU A 549 28.74 29.17 4.49
N SER A 550 29.17 30.22 5.19
CA SER A 550 28.18 31.23 5.61
C SER A 550 27.58 31.84 4.32
N ILE A 551 26.33 32.27 4.38
CA ILE A 551 25.58 32.76 3.21
C ILE A 551 26.28 33.96 2.52
N GLU A 552 27.30 34.56 3.15
CA GLU A 552 28.11 35.64 2.60
C GLU A 552 29.62 35.36 2.70
N VAL A 553 30.30 35.61 1.58
CA VAL A 553 31.77 35.58 1.44
C VAL A 553 32.34 36.74 2.27
N ASP A 554 33.09 36.42 3.34
CA ASP A 554 33.89 37.29 4.25
C ASP A 554 33.56 37.15 5.76
N MET A 555 32.55 36.37 6.16
CA MET A 555 32.15 36.22 7.58
C MET A 555 32.08 34.76 8.09
N GLY A 556 32.61 33.81 7.33
CA GLY A 556 32.70 32.40 7.77
C GLY A 556 33.68 32.22 8.94
N PRO A 557 33.47 31.23 9.81
CA PRO A 557 34.38 30.94 10.92
C PRO A 557 35.77 30.58 10.38
N SER A 558 36.82 31.12 11.00
CA SER A 558 38.20 30.74 10.66
C SER A 558 38.42 29.23 10.87
N SER A 559 39.32 28.61 10.10
CA SER A 559 39.58 27.14 10.18
C SER A 559 40.01 26.67 11.58
N ASP A 560 40.49 27.59 12.42
CA ASP A 560 40.96 27.35 13.79
C ASP A 560 39.92 27.75 14.87
N SER A 561 38.68 28.07 14.48
CA SER A 561 37.63 28.53 15.40
C SER A 561 37.07 27.38 16.27
N PRO A 562 37.03 27.52 17.63
CA PRO A 562 36.39 26.55 18.52
C PRO A 562 34.92 26.25 18.19
N THR A 563 34.26 27.14 17.46
CA THR A 563 32.90 26.98 16.94
C THR A 563 32.75 25.74 16.05
N MET A 564 33.73 25.46 15.19
CA MET A 564 33.70 24.29 14.30
C MET A 564 33.77 22.98 15.07
N ALA A 565 34.65 22.90 16.08
CA ALA A 565 34.73 21.73 16.96
C ALA A 565 33.41 21.50 17.73
N ARG A 566 32.74 22.57 18.18
CA ARG A 566 31.42 22.49 18.81
C ARG A 566 30.34 21.95 17.85
N LEU A 567 30.30 22.43 16.60
CA LEU A 567 29.35 21.92 15.59
C LEU A 567 29.62 20.46 15.22
N ALA A 568 30.88 20.07 15.08
CA ALA A 568 31.27 18.68 14.85
C ALA A 568 30.84 17.78 16.03
N GLY A 569 31.04 18.26 17.27
CA GLY A 569 30.52 17.62 18.48
C GLY A 569 29.00 17.49 18.49
N GLN A 570 28.28 18.50 18.00
CA GLN A 570 26.83 18.48 17.88
C GLN A 570 26.33 17.44 16.87
N LEU A 571 26.99 17.31 15.72
CA LEU A 571 26.69 16.26 14.74
C LEU A 571 26.92 14.85 15.33
N ALA A 572 27.97 14.67 16.12
CA ALA A 572 28.24 13.42 16.82
C ALA A 572 27.17 13.13 17.89
N LEU A 573 26.74 14.16 18.65
CA LEU A 573 25.67 14.03 19.65
C LEU A 573 24.33 13.65 19.02
N TRP A 574 24.03 14.16 17.82
CA TRP A 574 22.86 13.75 17.05
C TRP A 574 23.00 12.36 16.41
N GLY A 575 24.16 11.72 16.52
CA GLY A 575 24.44 10.44 15.89
C GLY A 575 24.53 10.52 14.37
N ALA A 576 24.85 11.69 13.81
CA ALA A 576 25.11 11.85 12.38
C ALA A 576 26.51 11.36 11.99
N THR A 577 27.42 11.30 12.95
CA THR A 577 28.81 10.83 12.78
C THR A 577 29.23 10.05 14.01
N GLY A 578 30.14 9.08 13.84
CA GLY A 578 30.66 8.28 14.95
C GLY A 578 31.79 8.95 15.74
N ASN A 579 32.41 10.01 15.20
CA ASN A 579 33.52 10.71 15.84
C ASN A 579 33.60 12.16 15.33
N ALA A 580 33.63 13.13 16.24
CA ALA A 580 33.75 14.55 15.93
C ALA A 580 35.18 14.98 15.52
N ALA A 581 36.20 14.23 15.93
CA ALA A 581 37.60 14.52 15.63
C ALA A 581 38.03 13.89 14.29
N GLN A 582 37.45 14.35 13.19
CA GLN A 582 37.75 13.92 11.83
C GLN A 582 37.95 15.13 10.91
N PRO A 583 38.66 14.99 9.77
CA PRO A 583 38.70 16.03 8.74
C PRO A 583 37.29 16.41 8.27
N VAL A 584 37.06 17.70 8.01
CA VAL A 584 35.75 18.27 7.65
C VAL A 584 35.06 17.49 6.53
N GLY A 585 35.76 17.19 5.44
CA GLY A 585 35.20 16.43 4.31
C GLY A 585 34.68 15.05 4.73
N ALA A 586 35.47 14.30 5.50
CA ALA A 586 35.08 12.97 6.00
C ALA A 586 33.90 13.03 6.98
N LEU A 587 33.91 14.02 7.88
CA LEU A 587 32.84 14.27 8.85
C LEU A 587 31.51 14.56 8.13
N CYS A 588 31.52 15.48 7.17
CA CYS A 588 30.35 15.89 6.40
C CYS A 588 29.87 14.78 5.45
N ALA A 589 30.78 14.04 4.81
CA ALA A 589 30.43 12.90 3.98
C ALA A 589 29.71 11.80 4.79
N GLN A 590 30.17 11.52 6.01
CA GLN A 590 29.51 10.58 6.90
C GLN A 590 28.12 11.09 7.34
N ALA A 591 28.04 12.35 7.80
CA ALA A 591 26.79 12.97 8.23
C ALA A 591 25.74 13.06 7.10
N LEU A 592 26.17 13.14 5.84
CA LEU A 592 25.30 13.20 4.68
C LEU A 592 24.88 11.78 4.20
N GLY A 593 25.83 10.85 4.05
CA GLY A 593 25.63 9.62 3.26
C GLY A 593 25.71 8.28 3.99
N ASP A 594 26.10 8.21 5.27
CA ASP A 594 26.29 6.93 5.97
C ASP A 594 24.99 6.42 6.63
N ALA A 595 24.32 5.47 5.97
CA ALA A 595 23.06 4.89 6.44
C ALA A 595 23.14 4.19 7.81
N ARG A 596 24.35 3.87 8.31
CA ARG A 596 24.54 3.25 9.63
C ARG A 596 24.46 4.26 10.78
N GLN A 597 24.65 5.54 10.48
CA GLN A 597 24.57 6.61 11.47
C GLN A 597 23.12 7.11 11.54
N PRO A 598 22.40 6.88 12.65
CA PRO A 598 20.95 7.13 12.74
C PRO A 598 20.57 8.61 12.56
N GLY A 599 21.49 9.54 12.85
CA GLY A 599 21.31 10.98 12.67
C GLY A 599 21.80 11.51 11.33
N SER A 600 22.34 10.66 10.45
CA SER A 600 22.76 11.10 9.11
C SER A 600 21.57 11.47 8.25
N VAL A 601 21.77 12.35 7.27
CA VAL A 601 20.72 12.76 6.32
C VAL A 601 20.14 11.55 5.60
N ARG A 602 20.99 10.62 5.15
CA ARG A 602 20.54 9.39 4.49
C ARG A 602 19.67 8.51 5.41
N ALA A 603 20.08 8.29 6.66
CA ALA A 603 19.30 7.47 7.59
C ALA A 603 17.97 8.14 7.97
N LEU A 604 18.00 9.44 8.26
CA LEU A 604 16.80 10.22 8.57
C LEU A 604 15.81 10.23 7.40
N MET A 605 16.28 10.43 6.16
CA MET A 605 15.44 10.35 4.97
C MET A 605 14.89 8.93 4.75
N GLY A 606 15.65 7.89 5.11
CA GLY A 606 15.14 6.52 5.16
C GLY A 606 13.99 6.35 6.15
N VAL A 607 14.07 6.95 7.35
CA VAL A 607 12.98 6.96 8.33
C VAL A 607 11.78 7.75 7.82
N VAL A 608 11.99 8.93 7.22
CA VAL A 608 10.93 9.75 6.60
C VAL A 608 10.20 8.96 5.52
N ALA A 609 10.95 8.26 4.66
CA ALA A 609 10.37 7.36 3.66
C ALA A 609 9.56 6.24 4.34
N ASN A 610 10.13 5.54 5.31
CA ASN A 610 9.46 4.42 5.99
C ASN A 610 8.15 4.83 6.68
N ILE A 611 8.10 6.01 7.30
CA ILE A 611 6.87 6.55 7.91
C ILE A 611 5.87 6.97 6.83
N GLY A 612 6.34 7.68 5.79
CA GLY A 612 5.47 8.13 4.70
C GLY A 612 4.87 6.98 3.88
N GLU A 613 5.53 5.81 3.80
CA GLU A 613 4.95 4.61 3.18
C GLU A 613 3.63 4.21 3.84
N GLY A 614 3.54 4.33 5.16
CA GLY A 614 2.33 4.03 5.92
C GLY A 614 1.23 5.11 5.81
N LEU A 615 1.52 6.24 5.17
CA LEU A 615 0.63 7.41 5.08
C LEU A 615 0.26 7.79 3.63
N ARG A 616 0.39 6.85 2.67
CA ARG A 616 0.11 7.11 1.23
C ARG A 616 -1.33 7.52 0.93
N ASP A 617 -2.27 7.10 1.75
CA ASP A 617 -3.66 7.51 1.66
C ASP A 617 -3.89 8.97 2.11
N ARG A 618 -2.89 9.59 2.77
CA ARG A 618 -2.98 10.92 3.41
C ARG A 618 -1.99 11.96 2.92
N LEU A 619 -0.89 11.55 2.28
CA LEU A 619 0.10 12.46 1.69
C LEU A 619 -0.17 12.66 0.19
N ALA A 620 0.09 13.88 -0.29
CA ALA A 620 0.00 14.18 -1.72
C ALA A 620 1.06 13.40 -2.51
N THR A 621 0.74 13.03 -3.75
CA THR A 621 1.65 12.30 -4.64
C THR A 621 3.00 13.01 -4.81
N ASP A 622 3.00 14.33 -5.01
CA ASP A 622 4.24 15.11 -5.18
C ASP A 622 5.12 15.10 -3.93
N PHE A 623 4.51 15.11 -2.74
CA PHE A 623 5.24 14.97 -1.48
C PHE A 623 5.98 13.63 -1.46
N TRP A 624 5.29 12.56 -1.86
CA TRP A 624 5.85 11.22 -1.90
C TRP A 624 6.97 11.06 -2.93
N ARG A 625 6.81 11.67 -4.11
CA ARG A 625 7.84 11.71 -5.15
C ARG A 625 9.13 12.33 -4.62
N LEU A 626 9.07 13.45 -3.92
CA LEU A 626 10.26 14.13 -3.37
C LEU A 626 10.93 13.32 -2.27
N VAL A 627 10.17 12.66 -1.39
CA VAL A 627 10.74 11.78 -0.33
C VAL A 627 11.53 10.62 -0.93
N ARG A 628 11.08 10.08 -2.07
CA ARG A 628 11.68 8.91 -2.73
C ARG A 628 12.89 9.21 -3.60
N LEU A 629 13.13 10.47 -3.95
CA LEU A 629 14.27 10.81 -4.79
C LEU A 629 15.57 10.36 -4.10
N PRO A 630 16.52 9.77 -4.83
CA PRO A 630 17.82 9.44 -4.26
C PRO A 630 18.51 10.70 -3.73
N LEU A 631 19.41 10.49 -2.79
CA LEU A 631 20.31 11.55 -2.33
C LEU A 631 21.13 12.05 -3.53
N PRO A 632 21.38 13.36 -3.67
CA PRO A 632 22.29 13.88 -4.68
C PRO A 632 23.66 13.19 -4.59
N ALA A 633 24.26 12.88 -5.74
CA ALA A 633 25.60 12.30 -5.78
C ALA A 633 26.65 13.33 -5.32
N PHE A 634 27.67 12.88 -4.59
CA PHE A 634 28.78 13.71 -4.12
C PHE A 634 30.05 12.87 -4.00
N ASP A 635 31.21 13.53 -4.02
CA ASP A 635 32.51 12.96 -3.67
C ASP A 635 32.89 13.41 -2.25
N GLY A 636 33.02 12.46 -1.33
CA GLY A 636 33.36 12.74 0.07
C GLY A 636 34.75 13.35 0.27
N ALA A 637 35.62 13.30 -0.74
CA ALA A 637 36.91 13.98 -0.71
C ALA A 637 36.84 15.45 -1.17
N VAL A 638 35.75 15.86 -1.82
CA VAL A 638 35.59 17.18 -2.44
C VAL A 638 34.48 17.98 -1.76
N THR A 639 34.88 18.94 -0.93
CA THR A 639 33.99 19.79 -0.14
C THR A 639 32.91 20.51 -0.96
N GLU A 640 33.24 21.00 -2.16
CA GLU A 640 32.27 21.67 -3.05
C GLU A 640 31.10 20.74 -3.46
N THR A 641 31.39 19.46 -3.68
CA THR A 641 30.33 18.50 -4.05
C THR A 641 29.44 18.12 -2.87
N LEU A 642 30.01 18.08 -1.65
CA LEU A 642 29.26 17.88 -0.41
C LEU A 642 28.31 19.06 -0.15
N LEU A 643 28.79 20.27 -0.41
CA LEU A 643 28.03 21.49 -0.29
C LEU A 643 26.86 21.55 -1.29
N ASP A 644 27.11 21.28 -2.58
CA ASP A 644 26.05 21.20 -3.59
C ASP A 644 24.99 20.15 -3.21
N ALA A 645 25.41 18.97 -2.76
CA ALA A 645 24.50 17.94 -2.31
C ALA A 645 23.67 18.37 -1.09
N ALA A 646 24.28 19.03 -0.11
CA ALA A 646 23.58 19.56 1.07
C ALA A 646 22.57 20.66 0.69
N SER A 647 22.96 21.60 -0.17
CA SER A 647 22.11 22.70 -0.64
C SER A 647 20.89 22.20 -1.41
N ARG A 648 21.08 21.27 -2.36
CA ARG A 648 19.97 20.61 -3.08
C ARG A 648 19.03 19.85 -2.14
N MET A 649 19.56 19.26 -1.07
CA MET A 649 18.73 18.62 -0.06
C MET A 649 17.95 19.64 0.78
N ILE A 650 18.54 20.78 1.14
CA ILE A 650 17.81 21.87 1.82
C ILE A 650 16.66 22.39 0.93
N GLU A 651 16.90 22.58 -0.37
CA GLU A 651 15.86 22.94 -1.33
C GLU A 651 14.73 21.90 -1.36
N ARG A 652 15.09 20.61 -1.39
CA ARG A 652 14.13 19.50 -1.35
C ARG A 652 13.30 19.49 -0.06
N ILE A 653 13.92 19.67 1.11
CA ILE A 653 13.22 19.73 2.41
C ILE A 653 12.31 20.97 2.48
N SER A 654 12.75 22.09 1.91
CA SER A 654 11.93 23.31 1.80
C SER A 654 10.71 23.08 0.90
N ALA A 655 10.88 22.40 -0.23
CA ALA A 655 9.78 22.01 -1.11
C ALA A 655 8.79 21.05 -0.42
N LEU A 656 9.28 20.06 0.34
CA LEU A 656 8.43 19.19 1.16
C LEU A 656 7.60 19.98 2.18
N SER A 657 8.24 20.94 2.86
CA SER A 657 7.56 21.81 3.82
C SER A 657 6.49 22.68 3.16
N GLY A 658 6.76 23.21 1.96
CA GLY A 658 5.80 23.97 1.16
C GLY A 658 4.62 23.11 0.71
N LEU A 659 4.87 21.92 0.18
CA LEU A 659 3.82 20.97 -0.21
C LEU A 659 2.96 20.55 0.98
N ALA A 660 3.55 20.33 2.16
CA ALA A 660 2.79 20.03 3.36
C ALA A 660 1.91 21.22 3.81
N ALA A 661 2.36 22.45 3.64
CA ALA A 661 1.59 23.64 3.98
C ALA A 661 0.42 23.87 3.01
N GLU A 662 0.62 23.67 1.71
CA GLU A 662 -0.37 24.00 0.68
C GLU A 662 -1.32 22.85 0.34
N ASN A 663 -0.84 21.60 0.37
CA ASN A 663 -1.62 20.46 -0.12
C ASN A 663 -2.29 19.63 0.99
N MET A 664 -1.89 19.80 2.26
CA MET A 664 -2.59 19.16 3.36
C MET A 664 -3.78 20.01 3.80
N ALA A 665 -4.96 19.41 3.81
CA ALA A 665 -6.13 20.02 4.45
C ALA A 665 -5.82 20.34 5.92
N ARG A 666 -6.26 21.51 6.41
CA ARG A 666 -6.00 22.03 7.77
C ARG A 666 -6.82 21.31 8.85
N THR A 667 -6.77 19.99 8.78
CA THR A 667 -7.32 18.99 9.70
C THR A 667 -6.32 18.69 10.82
N GLU A 668 -6.70 17.82 11.73
CA GLU A 668 -5.90 17.36 12.86
C GLU A 668 -4.60 16.69 12.38
N GLY A 669 -4.63 15.98 11.24
CA GLY A 669 -3.42 15.36 10.67
C GLY A 669 -2.33 16.37 10.31
N TRP A 670 -2.71 17.49 9.68
CA TRP A 670 -1.79 18.60 9.41
C TRP A 670 -1.25 19.20 10.72
N ARG A 671 -2.11 19.36 11.75
CA ARG A 671 -1.70 19.88 13.05
C ARG A 671 -0.64 19.00 13.70
N PHE A 672 -0.79 17.67 13.69
CA PHE A 672 0.23 16.77 14.23
C PHE A 672 1.55 16.87 13.47
N HIS A 673 1.51 16.91 12.14
CA HIS A 673 2.71 17.08 11.32
C HIS A 673 3.45 18.40 11.61
N ASP A 674 2.73 19.53 11.59
CA ASP A 674 3.34 20.84 11.84
C ASP A 674 3.80 20.98 13.30
N MET A 675 3.03 20.47 14.26
CA MET A 675 3.40 20.43 15.67
C MET A 675 4.68 19.62 15.92
N GLY A 676 4.84 18.48 15.24
CA GLY A 676 6.08 17.68 15.28
C GLY A 676 7.29 18.50 14.83
N ARG A 677 7.21 19.16 13.66
CA ARG A 677 8.26 20.05 13.17
C ARG A 677 8.60 21.14 14.18
N ARG A 678 7.59 21.81 14.73
CA ARG A 678 7.77 22.93 15.68
C ARG A 678 8.42 22.49 16.98
N ILE A 679 8.02 21.35 17.54
CA ILE A 679 8.62 20.83 18.77
C ILE A 679 10.10 20.49 18.52
N GLU A 680 10.41 19.80 17.42
CA GLU A 680 11.80 19.46 17.11
C GLU A 680 12.64 20.73 16.86
N ARG A 681 12.09 21.72 16.14
CA ARG A 681 12.74 23.02 15.90
C ARG A 681 13.02 23.76 17.20
N ALA A 682 12.05 23.82 18.11
CA ALA A 682 12.20 24.50 19.39
C ALA A 682 13.27 23.84 20.27
N ILE A 683 13.27 22.50 20.38
CA ILE A 683 14.29 21.74 21.12
C ILE A 683 15.67 21.99 20.53
N THR A 684 15.77 21.94 19.21
CA THR A 684 17.03 22.16 18.51
C THR A 684 17.52 23.60 18.65
N GLY A 685 16.61 24.58 18.60
CA GLY A 685 16.92 25.99 18.86
C GLY A 685 17.44 26.22 20.29
N CYS A 686 16.85 25.55 21.29
CA CYS A 686 17.37 25.59 22.67
C CYS A 686 18.80 25.07 22.72
N ARG A 687 19.07 23.89 22.13
CA ARG A 687 20.40 23.26 22.12
C ARG A 687 21.45 24.10 21.41
N LEU A 688 21.13 24.65 20.23
CA LEU A 688 22.04 25.51 19.49
C LEU A 688 22.31 26.83 20.22
N THR A 689 21.29 27.41 20.86
CA THR A 689 21.48 28.62 21.68
C THR A 689 22.29 28.33 22.94
N LEU A 690 22.14 27.16 23.57
CA LEU A 690 23.01 26.71 24.67
C LEU A 690 24.47 26.52 24.21
N LEU A 691 24.65 26.03 22.98
CA LEU A 691 25.98 25.73 22.40
C LEU A 691 26.74 26.99 21.96
N LEU A 692 26.05 27.93 21.31
CA LEU A 692 26.64 29.07 20.59
C LEU A 692 26.21 30.45 21.13
N GLY A 693 25.22 30.48 22.02
CA GLY A 693 24.71 31.70 22.64
C GLY A 693 24.97 31.74 24.13
N SER A 694 26.05 31.11 24.62
CA SER A 694 26.47 31.14 26.02
C SER A 694 27.06 32.51 26.42
N ASP A 695 27.29 32.73 27.71
CA ASP A 695 27.84 34.02 28.20
C ASP A 695 29.29 34.27 27.74
N TRP A 696 29.94 33.25 27.19
CA TRP A 696 31.29 33.28 26.62
C TRP A 696 31.28 33.07 25.10
N ALA A 697 30.12 33.23 24.44
CA ALA A 697 30.00 33.12 22.99
C ALA A 697 30.90 34.14 22.27
N SER A 698 31.64 33.66 21.28
CA SER A 698 32.42 34.53 20.40
C SER A 698 31.53 35.21 19.35
N ALA A 699 32.06 36.21 18.64
CA ALA A 699 31.36 36.80 17.48
C ALA A 699 31.08 35.74 16.41
N ASP A 700 32.00 34.80 16.18
CA ASP A 700 31.81 33.66 15.27
C ASP A 700 30.62 32.77 15.71
N ASP A 701 30.53 32.46 17.01
CA ASP A 701 29.42 31.65 17.55
C ASP A 701 28.07 32.31 17.29
N LEU A 702 27.97 33.61 17.56
CA LEU A 702 26.76 34.39 17.35
C LEU A 702 26.41 34.51 15.87
N THR A 703 27.42 34.64 14.98
CA THR A 703 27.23 34.66 13.53
C THR A 703 26.67 33.33 13.04
N VAL A 704 27.28 32.21 13.44
CA VAL A 704 26.79 30.87 13.08
C VAL A 704 25.41 30.61 13.67
N LEU A 705 25.12 31.07 14.90
CA LEU A 705 23.81 30.91 15.52
C LEU A 705 22.72 31.64 14.72
N LEU A 706 23.01 32.86 14.24
CA LEU A 706 22.12 33.60 13.34
C LEU A 706 21.93 32.89 11.99
N ASP A 707 22.99 32.31 11.41
CA ASP A 707 22.92 31.55 10.15
C ASP A 707 22.03 30.31 10.28
N LEU A 708 22.20 29.53 11.35
CA LEU A 708 21.42 28.31 11.61
C LEU A 708 19.93 28.63 11.82
N HIS A 709 19.62 29.80 12.39
CA HIS A 709 18.25 30.31 12.56
C HIS A 709 17.78 31.20 11.41
N ASP A 710 18.52 31.29 10.30
CA ASP A 710 18.16 32.09 9.11
C ASP A 710 17.79 33.55 9.45
N SER A 711 18.49 34.11 10.43
CA SER A 711 18.15 35.38 11.09
C SER A 711 19.18 36.49 10.83
N GLN A 712 20.20 36.24 9.98
CA GLN A 712 21.22 37.23 9.61
C GLN A 712 20.63 38.50 9.02
N ILE A 713 19.76 38.37 8.02
CA ILE A 713 19.15 39.51 7.34
C ILE A 713 18.34 40.35 8.34
N SER A 714 17.52 39.68 9.16
CA SER A 714 16.73 40.35 10.20
C SER A 714 17.60 41.04 11.25
N TYR A 715 18.72 40.43 11.64
CA TYR A 715 19.65 41.03 12.58
C TYR A 715 20.29 42.29 12.00
N ARG A 716 20.85 42.21 10.78
CA ARG A 716 21.52 43.34 10.11
C ARG A 716 20.59 44.52 9.83
N ASN A 717 19.32 44.24 9.52
CA ASN A 717 18.33 45.30 9.34
C ASN A 717 18.01 46.05 10.63
N ARG A 718 18.17 45.42 11.80
CA ARG A 718 17.83 45.99 13.11
C ARG A 718 19.05 46.54 13.86
N TYR A 719 20.22 45.96 13.64
CA TYR A 719 21.46 46.27 14.35
C TYR A 719 22.59 46.52 13.35
N LEU A 720 23.15 47.73 13.39
CA LEU A 720 24.22 48.19 12.47
C LEU A 720 25.63 47.75 12.90
N THR A 721 25.78 47.22 14.11
CA THR A 721 27.04 46.72 14.67
C THR A 721 27.13 45.20 14.54
N GLY A 722 28.34 44.64 14.72
CA GLY A 722 28.53 43.19 14.72
C GLY A 722 27.64 42.43 15.71
N PRO A 723 27.55 41.09 15.58
CA PRO A 723 26.71 40.25 16.43
C PRO A 723 27.01 40.45 17.91
N SER A 724 25.97 40.71 18.70
CA SER A 724 26.05 40.93 20.14
C SER A 724 25.07 40.03 20.87
N LEU A 725 25.48 39.54 22.04
CA LEU A 725 24.83 38.40 22.68
C LEU A 725 23.35 38.62 23.02
N PRO A 726 22.91 39.70 23.72
CA PRO A 726 21.50 39.87 24.06
C PRO A 726 20.59 40.04 22.81
N PRO A 727 20.93 40.89 21.82
CA PRO A 727 20.17 40.97 20.56
C PRO A 727 20.07 39.65 19.78
N VAL A 728 21.14 38.84 19.74
CA VAL A 728 21.10 37.53 19.08
C VAL A 728 20.20 36.57 19.84
N ARG A 729 20.33 36.48 21.17
CA ARG A 729 19.43 35.67 22.03
C ARG A 729 17.98 36.07 21.84
N ASP A 730 17.69 37.36 21.83
CA ASP A 730 16.34 37.88 21.63
C ASP A 730 15.76 37.43 20.28
N LEU A 731 16.53 37.60 19.20
CA LEU A 731 16.08 37.27 17.85
C LEU A 731 15.86 35.77 17.61
N VAL A 732 16.74 34.91 18.14
CA VAL A 732 16.68 33.45 17.91
C VAL A 732 15.80 32.71 18.93
N ALA A 733 15.59 33.26 20.12
CA ALA A 733 14.79 32.60 21.16
C ALA A 733 13.42 33.25 21.38
N LEU A 734 13.32 34.58 21.33
CA LEU A 734 12.19 35.32 21.91
C LEU A 734 11.36 36.12 20.90
N GLU A 735 11.90 36.48 19.72
CA GLU A 735 11.21 37.28 18.71
C GLU A 735 9.93 36.59 18.20
N PRO A 736 8.73 37.08 18.56
CA PRO A 736 7.46 36.39 18.26
C PRO A 736 7.10 36.40 16.78
N GLN A 737 7.75 37.21 15.94
CA GLN A 737 7.50 37.23 14.50
C GLN A 737 8.50 36.39 13.69
N ASN A 738 9.56 35.89 14.33
CA ASN A 738 10.55 35.06 13.68
C ASN A 738 10.06 33.61 13.63
N PRO A 739 9.81 33.03 12.44
CA PRO A 739 9.28 31.68 12.31
C PRO A 739 10.22 30.58 12.79
N ARG A 740 11.48 30.91 13.13
CA ARG A 740 12.45 30.00 13.74
C ARG A 740 12.69 30.23 15.23
N SER A 741 12.14 31.29 15.83
CA SER A 741 12.35 31.52 17.26
C SER A 741 11.65 30.49 18.13
N ILE A 742 12.20 30.25 19.33
CA ILE A 742 11.64 29.31 20.31
C ILE A 742 10.25 29.78 20.77
N ALA A 743 10.08 31.09 21.03
CA ALA A 743 8.80 31.70 21.38
C ALA A 743 7.73 31.52 20.30
N TYR A 744 8.08 31.73 19.02
CA TYR A 744 7.14 31.48 17.92
C TYR A 744 6.73 30.00 17.85
N GLN A 745 7.68 29.07 18.02
CA GLN A 745 7.34 27.65 18.04
C GLN A 745 6.37 27.34 19.19
N ALA A 746 6.67 27.81 20.40
CA ALA A 746 5.87 27.57 21.59
C ALA A 746 4.42 28.08 21.43
N GLN A 747 4.26 29.29 20.90
CA GLN A 747 2.95 29.86 20.61
C GLN A 747 2.16 29.01 19.61
N ARG A 748 2.79 28.60 18.52
CA ARG A 748 2.14 27.81 17.47
C ARG A 748 1.79 26.40 17.94
N ILE A 749 2.65 25.78 18.76
CA ILE A 749 2.34 24.50 19.41
C ILE A 749 1.11 24.66 20.31
N ALA A 750 1.02 25.71 21.12
CA ALA A 750 -0.14 25.99 21.96
C ALA A 750 -1.43 26.16 21.12
N GLU A 751 -1.36 26.87 20.00
CA GLU A 751 -2.49 27.00 19.04
C GLU A 751 -2.92 25.65 18.46
N HIS A 752 -1.96 24.78 18.09
CA HIS A 752 -2.28 23.45 17.57
C HIS A 752 -2.96 22.59 18.63
N VAL A 753 -2.40 22.50 19.84
CA VAL A 753 -2.91 21.68 20.93
C VAL A 753 -4.28 22.16 21.42
N ALA A 754 -4.51 23.48 21.45
CA ALA A 754 -5.82 24.04 21.78
C ALA A 754 -6.91 23.68 20.77
N ALA A 755 -6.55 23.44 19.50
CA ALA A 755 -7.48 23.08 18.44
C ALA A 755 -7.71 21.56 18.30
N LEU A 756 -7.00 20.73 19.07
CA LEU A 756 -7.18 19.28 19.07
C LEU A 756 -8.40 18.87 19.92
N PRO A 757 -9.05 17.74 19.60
CA PRO A 757 -10.20 17.27 20.35
C PRO A 757 -9.83 16.88 21.79
N THR A 758 -10.70 17.25 22.74
CA THR A 758 -10.63 16.81 24.14
C THR A 758 -11.52 15.59 24.36
N LEU A 759 -11.11 14.68 25.25
CA LEU A 759 -11.94 13.54 25.67
C LEU A 759 -12.90 13.94 26.78
N ARG A 760 -12.53 14.95 27.57
CA ARG A 760 -13.36 15.49 28.65
C ARG A 760 -14.22 16.64 28.12
N GLY A 761 -15.50 16.60 28.50
CA GLY A 761 -16.48 17.66 28.23
C GLY A 761 -16.69 18.62 29.41
N ASP A 762 -15.77 18.62 30.39
CA ASP A 762 -15.83 19.43 31.61
C ASP A 762 -15.30 20.87 31.43
N GLY A 763 -14.75 21.17 30.25
CA GLY A 763 -14.16 22.48 29.91
C GLY A 763 -12.77 22.72 30.51
N MET A 764 -12.19 21.75 31.23
CA MET A 764 -10.87 21.89 31.84
C MET A 764 -9.76 21.53 30.83
N PRO A 765 -8.65 22.29 30.81
CA PRO A 765 -7.56 22.00 29.88
C PRO A 765 -6.87 20.67 30.24
N GLU A 766 -6.71 19.82 29.23
CA GLU A 766 -5.97 18.58 29.33
C GLU A 766 -4.46 18.86 29.52
N GLU A 767 -3.70 17.87 29.95
CA GLU A 767 -2.28 18.03 30.30
C GLU A 767 -1.42 18.66 29.16
N PRO A 768 -1.53 18.22 27.89
CA PRO A 768 -0.81 18.89 26.79
C PRO A 768 -1.17 20.38 26.64
N GLN A 769 -2.45 20.74 26.81
CA GLN A 769 -2.91 22.13 26.71
C GLN A 769 -2.31 23.00 27.82
N ARG A 770 -2.28 22.47 29.07
CA ARG A 770 -1.67 23.17 30.20
C ARG A 770 -0.17 23.38 30.01
N LEU A 771 0.56 22.34 29.58
CA LEU A 771 2.01 22.41 29.36
C LEU A 771 2.36 23.39 28.23
N ALA A 772 1.65 23.33 27.11
CA ALA A 772 1.90 24.23 25.98
C ALA A 772 1.57 25.70 26.33
N GLY A 773 0.46 25.95 27.03
CA GLY A 773 0.09 27.29 27.49
C GLY A 773 1.10 27.86 28.50
N ALA A 774 1.55 27.05 29.47
CA ALA A 774 2.55 27.46 30.44
C ALA A 774 3.92 27.76 29.79
N LEU A 775 4.32 26.98 28.79
CA LEU A 775 5.54 27.20 28.03
C LEU A 775 5.51 28.56 27.31
N ALA A 776 4.44 28.83 26.55
CA ALA A 776 4.28 30.11 25.86
C ALA A 776 4.25 31.30 26.83
N ALA A 777 3.56 31.16 27.96
CA ALA A 777 3.50 32.20 28.99
C ALA A 777 4.85 32.45 29.68
N THR A 778 5.71 31.43 29.81
CA THR A 778 7.05 31.56 30.41
C THR A 778 8.00 32.35 29.52
N LEU A 779 7.87 32.22 28.20
CA LEU A 779 8.73 32.90 27.22
C LEU A 779 8.31 34.35 26.98
N ALA A 780 7.01 34.65 27.02
CA ALA A 780 6.46 35.96 26.66
C ALA A 780 7.06 37.19 27.39
N PRO A 781 7.42 37.15 28.69
CA PRO A 781 7.95 38.33 29.37
C PRO A 781 9.48 38.47 29.29
N LEU A 782 10.19 37.50 28.71
CA LEU A 782 11.65 37.52 28.68
C LEU A 782 12.15 38.44 27.56
N THR A 783 13.32 39.04 27.79
CA THR A 783 14.15 39.70 26.78
C THR A 783 15.49 38.97 26.67
N GLY A 784 16.24 39.20 25.59
CA GLY A 784 17.51 38.50 25.35
C GLY A 784 18.56 38.62 26.47
N ASP A 785 18.54 39.69 27.27
CA ASP A 785 19.39 39.88 28.46
C ASP A 785 18.87 39.15 29.71
N MET A 786 17.55 38.89 29.79
CA MET A 786 16.94 38.09 30.85
C MET A 786 17.05 36.58 30.60
N LEU A 787 17.32 36.17 29.36
CA LEU A 787 17.40 34.76 28.97
C LEU A 787 18.72 34.12 29.43
N THR A 788 18.64 33.39 30.53
CA THR A 788 19.77 32.61 31.07
C THR A 788 19.87 31.22 30.45
N MET A 789 21.05 30.61 30.49
CA MET A 789 21.23 29.22 30.05
C MET A 789 20.40 28.23 30.87
N ALA A 790 20.25 28.47 32.18
CA ALA A 790 19.39 27.66 33.04
C ALA A 790 17.91 27.74 32.61
N ALA A 791 17.44 28.94 32.24
CA ALA A 791 16.10 29.10 31.69
C ALA A 791 15.93 28.34 30.37
N LEU A 792 16.91 28.37 29.47
CA LEU A 792 16.90 27.59 28.22
C LEU A 792 16.85 26.08 28.47
N THR A 793 17.59 25.57 29.46
CA THR A 793 17.53 24.14 29.84
C THR A 793 16.16 23.77 30.42
N ASP A 794 15.52 24.64 31.21
CA ASP A 794 14.15 24.44 31.70
C ASP A 794 13.13 24.44 30.54
N ILE A 795 13.29 25.37 29.58
CA ILE A 795 12.47 25.44 28.36
C ILE A 795 12.60 24.16 27.54
N GLU A 796 13.82 23.65 27.31
CA GLU A 796 14.05 22.37 26.63
C GLU A 796 13.35 21.22 27.38
N SER A 797 13.50 21.16 28.70
CA SER A 797 12.88 20.13 29.53
C SER A 797 11.35 20.15 29.44
N ARG A 798 10.74 21.34 29.40
CA ARG A 798 9.30 21.52 29.21
C ARG A 798 8.83 21.09 27.82
N LEU A 799 9.62 21.36 26.77
CA LEU A 799 9.32 20.90 25.40
C LEU A 799 9.34 19.36 25.31
N LEU A 800 10.29 18.71 25.98
CA LEU A 800 10.35 17.25 26.07
C LEU A 800 9.13 16.69 26.83
N ALA A 801 8.81 17.24 27.99
CA ALA A 801 7.64 16.85 28.77
C ALA A 801 6.31 17.05 28.00
N LEU A 802 6.20 18.14 27.22
CA LEU A 802 5.05 18.38 26.35
C LEU A 802 4.95 17.33 25.25
N SER A 803 6.07 16.95 24.62
CA SER A 803 6.10 15.88 23.63
C SER A 803 5.60 14.55 24.22
N ASP A 804 6.03 14.21 25.43
CA ASP A 804 5.60 13.00 26.13
C ASP A 804 4.12 13.04 26.48
N ALA A 805 3.62 14.19 26.96
CA ALA A 805 2.20 14.37 27.26
C ALA A 805 1.32 14.24 26.01
N ILE A 806 1.76 14.77 24.87
CA ILE A 806 1.09 14.58 23.57
C ILE A 806 1.04 13.08 23.23
N GLY A 807 2.16 12.37 23.37
CA GLY A 807 2.24 10.94 23.09
C GLY A 807 1.32 10.10 23.97
N GLN A 808 1.31 10.37 25.29
CA GLN A 808 0.43 9.66 26.23
C GLN A 808 -1.05 9.90 25.93
N ARG A 809 -1.42 11.15 25.59
CA ARG A 809 -2.83 11.53 25.38
C ARG A 809 -3.39 11.07 24.03
N TYR A 810 -2.62 11.22 22.96
CA TYR A 810 -3.12 11.02 21.60
C TYR A 810 -2.65 9.70 20.97
N PHE A 811 -1.49 9.16 21.37
CA PHE A 811 -0.85 8.00 20.71
C PHE A 811 -1.00 6.69 21.49
N LEU A 812 -0.79 6.72 22.80
CA LEU A 812 -0.70 5.47 23.56
C LEU A 812 -2.04 4.93 24.07
N GLN A 813 -3.10 5.73 24.15
CA GLN A 813 -4.46 5.40 24.64
C GLN A 813 -4.53 4.09 25.46
N VAL A 814 -3.69 3.98 26.48
CA VAL A 814 -3.77 2.89 27.44
C VAL A 814 -4.96 3.26 28.30
N ARG A 815 -5.93 2.35 28.46
CA ARG A 815 -6.90 2.48 29.54
C ARG A 815 -6.09 2.66 30.82
N LYS A 816 -6.00 3.88 31.35
CA LYS A 816 -5.95 4.04 32.79
C LYS A 816 -7.29 3.48 33.22
N THR A 817 -7.29 2.22 33.65
CA THR A 817 -8.39 1.63 34.39
C THR A 817 -8.66 2.63 35.50
N GLU A 818 -9.73 3.42 35.35
CA GLU A 818 -10.27 4.14 36.49
C GLU A 818 -10.55 3.05 37.51
N LYS A 819 -9.76 3.05 38.60
CA LYS A 819 -10.16 2.35 39.80
C LYS A 819 -11.53 2.91 40.12
N VAL A 820 -12.56 2.09 39.87
CA VAL A 820 -13.88 2.31 40.47
C VAL A 820 -13.64 2.17 41.97
N GLU A 821 -13.35 3.28 42.63
CA GLU A 821 -13.50 3.40 44.07
C GLU A 821 -15.00 3.27 44.34
N GLY A 822 -15.42 2.07 44.75
CA GLY A 822 -16.79 1.82 45.18
C GLY A 822 -17.43 0.57 44.58
N ALA A 823 -16.85 -0.60 44.85
CA ALA A 823 -17.62 -1.84 44.92
C ALA A 823 -16.88 -2.80 45.86
N GLU A 824 -16.94 -2.51 47.16
CA GLU A 824 -16.92 -3.58 48.14
C GLU A 824 -18.13 -4.48 47.88
N LEU A 825 -17.91 -5.75 47.54
CA LEU A 825 -18.38 -6.93 48.29
C LEU A 825 -18.49 -8.17 47.40
N LEU A 826 -17.98 -9.25 47.98
CA LEU A 826 -18.20 -10.65 47.66
C LEU A 826 -19.68 -10.97 47.34
N SER A 827 -19.92 -11.53 46.15
CA SER A 827 -20.88 -12.62 45.87
C SER A 827 -20.69 -13.16 44.47
#